data_AF-A0A3A5AZT4-F1
#
_entry.id   AF-A0A3A5AZT4-F1
#
_cell.length_a   1.000
_cell.length_b   1.000
_cell.length_c   1.000
_cell.angle_alpha   90.00
_cell.angle_beta   90.00
_cell.angle_gamma   90.00
#
_symmetry.space_group_name_H-M   'P 1'
#
loop_
_entity.id
_entity.type
_entity.pdbx_description
1 polymer ?
#
loop_
_entity_poly.entity_id
_entity_poly.type
_entity_poly.pdbx_seq_one_letter_code
_entity_poly.pdbx_strand_id
1 'polypeptide(L)'
;MSEGKQIGSILNELIRAERFTRQKRQPVVRRGPVLTTLGVSLIEQGDGRFLIDMSAVQVFAGIPGFVGYLGKQILENCRKSTTDVLTQVVVDADSTPELAALGLGRVVVYARGAVARYLAEAQQHFLWRLRLVFDALQTPQWGKLVFPNGFGDPGAAMEEDPGEQRPALHFPFQDETGRPNKYFFFVEYDCKGRFLRITVEDSAESRLFLKRIPHRTVKDALRFHYQQDIPAMAGKIFTGIHRECQNQRNEYTEIPGRQPALFELLISAGLTDLSGAVFRWTRESAESILLQDHAGFSRILCKILLLLEDESVIGTLSNENVVEMVDESTRIYLDLSRKGAMLNISIGEPRKQPDMMGHLKRMPHLEQRVEEKRLPLLDDYRVLLIHHATSEVLGFVKALQQARCPAVSTLFIRYRGIVPESLIEDMLSMPGQSYSFYGLQRVELRDAIGGAYILSRQYSPITGLERLDAALRSRRGGYLDSMRFAALHLFFREAFQAAAQGRKLLPIEDGGYIAPVLNRFCHEGKTLEEALAFCEMGPPPEAPKTVLFREWLAGIVPATFEHTANGYYQLQDVQEECGALQIPAFTIALSRYKNVNEAESCAYSILNAVESIFHGLGKCIMHRQTLVLGSRGNIGHFLFRAVSERVSHGGAYGIDLKMNAGPKTFAEFSRIEEVPGTAWRSFDLFLGMTGVSVLKREFFEKLLLQGSAQEIFFASGSTKTSEFADLTNWLGDLVRSESPMVGDQAVSLETTPIQDPQNGMLQGHRVRITFVNHDGMSPPRHEHSHKDIYLLGDSMPINFLYYGVPAEVVDGVFEELFCLVCSATEVLKHAGDYPPDIYAVDVNIDKYGVRRRP
;
A
#
# COMPACT_ATOMS: atom_id res chain seq x y z
N MET A 1 -32.41 15.84 15.59
CA MET A 1 -32.66 15.75 14.13
C MET A 1 -31.75 16.74 13.42
N SER A 2 -30.74 16.21 12.75
CA SER A 2 -29.83 16.88 11.81
C SER A 2 -28.92 15.75 11.30
N GLU A 3 -29.27 15.15 10.16
CA GLU A 3 -28.50 14.06 9.54
C GLU A 3 -27.27 14.65 8.84
N GLY A 4 -26.13 14.61 9.53
CA GLY A 4 -24.83 14.83 8.91
C GLY A 4 -24.47 13.63 8.04
N LYS A 5 -24.67 13.74 6.72
CA LYS A 5 -24.22 12.75 5.75
C LYS A 5 -22.69 12.60 5.84
N GLN A 6 -22.24 11.40 6.22
CA GLN A 6 -20.83 11.04 6.27
C GLN A 6 -20.22 11.03 4.86
N ILE A 7 -19.09 11.71 4.70
CA ILE A 7 -18.30 11.84 3.46
C ILE A 7 -18.01 10.48 2.79
N GLY A 8 -17.91 9.40 3.57
CA GLY A 8 -17.73 8.04 3.04
C GLY A 8 -18.93 7.46 2.27
N SER A 9 -20.15 7.95 2.51
CA SER A 9 -21.34 7.54 1.76
C SER A 9 -21.37 8.17 0.35
N ILE A 10 -20.89 9.40 0.23
CA ILE A 10 -20.82 10.15 -1.04
C ILE A 10 -19.79 9.51 -1.99
N LEU A 11 -18.65 9.07 -1.48
CA LEU A 11 -17.63 8.34 -2.25
C LEU A 11 -18.13 6.99 -2.76
N ASN A 12 -18.87 6.24 -1.93
CA ASN A 12 -19.42 4.93 -2.33
C ASN A 12 -20.62 5.06 -3.30
N GLU A 13 -21.42 6.12 -3.21
CA GLU A 13 -22.53 6.37 -4.15
C GLU A 13 -22.04 6.88 -5.51
N LEU A 14 -20.93 7.64 -5.56
CA LEU A 14 -20.30 8.06 -6.82
C LEU A 14 -19.67 6.88 -7.59
N ILE A 15 -19.10 5.90 -6.88
CA ILE A 15 -18.48 4.71 -7.47
C ILE A 15 -19.52 3.71 -8.02
N ARG A 16 -20.75 3.72 -7.50
CA ARG A 16 -21.79 2.70 -7.80
C ARG A 16 -22.92 3.14 -8.73
N ALA A 17 -22.86 4.34 -9.31
CA ALA A 17 -23.94 4.80 -10.19
C ALA A 17 -24.12 3.84 -11.39
N GLU A 18 -25.36 3.42 -11.65
CA GLU A 18 -25.75 2.48 -12.71
C GLU A 18 -25.42 2.95 -14.16
N ARG A 19 -24.81 4.13 -14.33
CA ARG A 19 -24.30 4.62 -15.62
C ARG A 19 -23.00 3.95 -16.10
N PHE A 20 -22.37 3.10 -15.28
CA PHE A 20 -21.02 2.55 -15.54
C PHE A 20 -20.97 1.10 -16.04
N THR A 21 -22.10 0.48 -16.41
CA THR A 21 -22.09 -0.85 -17.04
C THR A 21 -21.85 -0.74 -18.55
N ARG A 22 -20.58 -0.71 -18.98
CA ARG A 22 -20.19 -1.03 -20.37
C ARG A 22 -19.65 -2.45 -20.45
N GLN A 23 -20.22 -3.25 -21.35
CA GLN A 23 -19.76 -4.62 -21.62
C GLN A 23 -18.29 -4.61 -22.08
N LYS A 24 -17.45 -5.43 -21.42
CA LYS A 24 -16.06 -5.69 -21.79
C LYS A 24 -16.00 -6.19 -23.25
N ARG A 25 -15.55 -5.33 -24.17
CA ARG A 25 -15.03 -5.77 -25.48
C ARG A 25 -13.54 -6.03 -25.32
N GLN A 26 -13.12 -7.28 -25.52
CA GLN A 26 -11.69 -7.60 -25.62
C GLN A 26 -11.09 -6.85 -26.84
N PRO A 27 -10.05 -6.01 -26.67
CA PRO A 27 -9.38 -5.40 -27.79
C PRO A 27 -8.52 -6.44 -28.51
N VAL A 28 -8.67 -6.54 -29.83
CA VAL A 28 -7.77 -7.33 -30.68
C VAL A 28 -6.47 -6.53 -30.83
N VAL A 29 -5.35 -7.06 -30.30
CA VAL A 29 -4.02 -6.46 -30.48
C VAL A 29 -3.66 -6.51 -31.96
N ARG A 30 -3.62 -5.34 -32.62
CA ARG A 30 -3.17 -5.22 -34.02
C ARG A 30 -1.64 -5.21 -34.04
N ARG A 31 -1.03 -6.19 -34.71
CA ARG A 31 0.43 -6.22 -34.94
C ARG A 31 0.81 -5.20 -36.02
N GLY A 32 1.78 -4.34 -35.72
CA GLY A 32 2.29 -3.27 -36.61
C GLY A 32 2.22 -1.87 -35.96
N PRO A 33 2.84 -0.83 -36.57
CA PRO A 33 2.81 0.53 -36.05
C PRO A 33 1.37 1.04 -35.93
N VAL A 34 0.98 1.46 -34.73
CA VAL A 34 -0.34 2.04 -34.44
C VAL A 34 -0.21 3.55 -34.41
N LEU A 35 -0.81 4.25 -35.37
CA LEU A 35 -0.86 5.70 -35.37
C LEU A 35 -1.74 6.18 -34.21
N THR A 36 -1.17 6.95 -33.29
CA THR A 36 -1.88 7.55 -32.16
C THR A 36 -2.61 8.82 -32.60
N THR A 37 -3.50 9.32 -31.76
CA THR A 37 -4.21 10.60 -31.96
C THR A 37 -3.26 11.79 -32.01
N LEU A 38 -2.05 11.63 -31.45
CA LEU A 38 -0.99 12.62 -31.40
C LEU A 38 -0.22 12.75 -32.72
N GLY A 39 -0.57 11.95 -33.73
CA GLY A 39 0.06 11.97 -35.05
C GLY A 39 1.44 11.31 -35.08
N VAL A 40 1.80 10.58 -34.02
CA VAL A 40 3.05 9.80 -33.90
C VAL A 40 2.70 8.32 -33.75
N SER A 41 3.57 7.42 -34.20
CA SER A 41 3.26 5.99 -34.16
C SER A 41 3.77 5.35 -32.86
N LEU A 42 2.92 4.53 -32.25
CA LEU A 42 3.31 3.59 -31.20
C LEU A 42 3.81 2.30 -31.86
N ILE A 43 5.07 1.94 -31.60
CA ILE A 43 5.79 0.87 -32.31
C ILE A 43 6.28 -0.18 -31.33
N GLU A 44 5.77 -1.40 -31.46
CA GLU A 44 6.27 -2.58 -30.73
C GLU A 44 7.74 -2.86 -31.09
N GLN A 45 8.58 -3.00 -30.08
CA GLN A 45 10.00 -3.32 -30.16
C GLN A 45 10.23 -4.83 -30.01
N GLY A 46 11.40 -5.31 -30.42
CA GLY A 46 11.74 -6.75 -30.38
C GLY A 46 11.80 -7.36 -28.98
N ASP A 47 11.83 -6.53 -27.92
CA ASP A 47 11.84 -6.92 -26.52
C ASP A 47 10.45 -6.82 -25.84
N GLY A 48 9.40 -6.57 -26.62
CA GLY A 48 8.01 -6.46 -26.13
C GLY A 48 7.63 -5.08 -25.59
N ARG A 49 8.54 -4.10 -25.62
CA ARG A 49 8.22 -2.70 -25.26
C ARG A 49 7.56 -1.97 -26.42
N PHE A 50 6.81 -0.91 -26.13
CA PHE A 50 6.19 -0.07 -27.16
C PHE A 50 6.81 1.33 -27.15
N LEU A 51 7.48 1.69 -28.23
CA LEU A 51 8.17 2.97 -28.37
C LEU A 51 7.25 4.02 -29.00
N ILE A 52 7.27 5.24 -28.46
CA ILE A 52 6.66 6.43 -29.06
C ILE A 52 7.61 7.63 -28.98
N ASP A 53 7.85 8.28 -30.11
CA ASP A 53 8.67 9.49 -30.17
C ASP A 53 7.79 10.74 -30.11
N MET A 54 7.92 11.48 -29.02
CA MET A 54 7.16 12.70 -28.73
C MET A 54 7.97 13.98 -28.97
N SER A 55 9.20 13.89 -29.50
CA SER A 55 10.11 15.03 -29.66
C SER A 55 9.50 16.16 -30.49
N ALA A 56 8.86 15.80 -31.61
CA ALA A 56 8.24 16.75 -32.53
C ALA A 56 6.88 17.30 -32.05
N VAL A 57 6.25 16.69 -31.04
CA VAL A 57 4.94 17.13 -30.52
C VAL A 57 5.12 18.42 -29.70
N GLN A 58 4.25 19.40 -29.95
CA GLN A 58 4.19 20.63 -29.16
C GLN A 58 3.02 20.57 -28.19
N VAL A 59 3.19 21.13 -26.98
CA VAL A 59 2.11 21.27 -26.00
C VAL A 59 1.80 22.76 -25.90
N PHE A 60 0.57 23.16 -26.15
CA PHE A 60 0.15 24.56 -26.02
C PHE A 60 -0.47 24.80 -24.64
N ALA A 61 0.08 25.75 -23.90
CA ALA A 61 -0.48 26.16 -22.62
C ALA A 61 -1.67 27.10 -22.77
N GLY A 62 -2.59 27.08 -21.81
CA GLY A 62 -3.71 28.03 -21.74
C GLY A 62 -4.83 27.82 -22.75
N ILE A 63 -4.77 26.77 -23.60
CA ILE A 63 -5.80 26.48 -24.60
C ILE A 63 -7.22 26.38 -24.02
N PRO A 64 -7.51 25.74 -22.87
CA PRO A 64 -8.88 25.69 -22.36
C PRO A 64 -9.42 27.10 -22.05
N GLY A 65 -8.58 27.96 -21.45
CA GLY A 65 -8.93 29.35 -21.14
C GLY A 65 -9.15 30.17 -22.41
N PHE A 66 -8.24 30.04 -23.38
CA PHE A 66 -8.33 30.72 -24.67
C PHE A 66 -9.58 30.30 -25.46
N VAL A 67 -9.83 28.99 -25.60
CA VAL A 67 -11.02 28.43 -26.28
C VAL A 67 -12.30 28.83 -25.54
N GLY A 68 -12.30 28.80 -24.21
CA GLY A 68 -13.43 29.24 -23.39
C GLY A 68 -13.77 30.72 -23.63
N TYR A 69 -12.77 31.59 -23.64
CA TYR A 69 -12.93 33.02 -23.93
C TYR A 69 -13.40 33.25 -25.37
N LEU A 70 -12.72 32.65 -26.35
CA LEU A 70 -13.06 32.74 -27.78
C LEU A 70 -14.48 32.26 -28.03
N GLY A 71 -14.84 31.11 -27.48
CA GLY A 71 -16.17 30.54 -27.60
C GLY A 71 -17.26 31.39 -26.94
N LYS A 72 -16.99 31.97 -25.77
CA LYS A 72 -17.93 32.92 -25.12
C LYS A 72 -18.21 34.13 -26.01
N GLN A 73 -17.17 34.74 -26.59
CA GLN A 73 -17.32 35.87 -27.51
C GLN A 73 -18.12 35.50 -28.76
N ILE A 74 -17.85 34.33 -29.36
CA ILE A 74 -18.58 33.84 -30.54
C ILE A 74 -20.04 33.59 -30.20
N LEU A 75 -20.34 32.89 -29.10
CA LEU A 75 -21.71 32.57 -28.70
C LEU A 75 -22.51 33.81 -28.32
N GLU A 76 -21.89 34.80 -27.69
CA GLU A 76 -22.52 36.08 -27.40
C GLU A 76 -22.89 36.84 -28.68
N ASN A 77 -22.00 36.85 -29.68
CA ASN A 77 -22.28 37.46 -30.98
C ASN A 77 -23.32 36.67 -31.78
N CYS A 78 -23.33 35.34 -31.69
CA CYS A 78 -24.35 34.47 -32.30
C CYS A 78 -25.75 34.71 -31.70
N ARG A 79 -25.85 35.03 -30.41
CA ARG A 79 -27.14 35.37 -29.77
C ARG A 79 -27.68 36.74 -30.17
N LYS A 80 -26.78 37.68 -30.49
CA LYS A 80 -27.13 39.08 -30.81
C LYS A 80 -27.36 39.32 -32.30
N SER A 81 -26.82 38.47 -33.18
CA SER A 81 -26.90 38.63 -34.64
C SER A 81 -27.93 37.68 -35.26
N THR A 82 -28.70 38.19 -36.23
CA THR A 82 -29.57 37.39 -37.12
C THR A 82 -28.88 37.08 -38.46
N THR A 83 -27.62 37.48 -38.62
CA THR A 83 -26.83 37.38 -39.84
C THR A 83 -25.50 36.68 -39.55
N ASP A 84 -24.55 36.71 -40.48
CA ASP A 84 -23.22 36.16 -40.26
C ASP A 84 -22.52 36.81 -39.05
N VAL A 85 -21.69 36.03 -38.37
CA VAL A 85 -20.95 36.43 -37.18
C VAL A 85 -19.47 36.40 -37.49
N LEU A 86 -18.77 37.50 -37.21
CA LEU A 86 -17.33 37.59 -37.25
C LEU A 86 -16.82 37.97 -35.86
N THR A 87 -16.04 37.09 -35.25
CA THR A 87 -15.40 37.33 -33.95
C THR A 87 -13.90 37.27 -34.11
N GLN A 88 -13.19 38.22 -33.52
CA GLN A 88 -11.74 38.25 -33.50
C GLN A 88 -11.24 38.32 -32.07
N VAL A 89 -10.29 37.45 -31.73
CA VAL A 89 -9.61 37.42 -30.44
C VAL A 89 -8.10 37.54 -30.67
N VAL A 90 -7.44 38.33 -29.83
CA VAL A 90 -5.98 38.48 -29.84
C VAL A 90 -5.35 37.27 -29.15
N VAL A 91 -4.28 36.74 -29.74
CA VAL A 91 -3.44 35.72 -29.12
C VAL A 91 -2.39 36.46 -28.29
N ASP A 92 -2.41 36.20 -27.00
CA ASP A 92 -1.53 36.84 -26.03
C ASP A 92 -0.38 35.90 -25.67
N ALA A 93 0.84 36.43 -25.67
CA ALA A 93 2.05 35.65 -25.42
C ALA A 93 2.13 35.20 -23.95
N ASP A 94 1.53 35.95 -23.02
CA ASP A 94 1.51 35.58 -21.61
C ASP A 94 0.50 34.45 -21.34
N SER A 95 -0.59 34.40 -22.11
CA SER A 95 -1.69 33.45 -21.92
C SER A 95 -1.54 32.16 -22.74
N THR A 96 -0.99 32.23 -23.96
CA THR A 96 -0.81 31.10 -24.89
C THR A 96 0.53 31.26 -25.64
N PRO A 97 1.68 31.11 -24.95
CA PRO A 97 2.99 31.46 -25.49
C PRO A 97 3.36 30.68 -26.75
N GLU A 98 2.99 29.39 -26.82
CA GLU A 98 3.34 28.54 -27.96
C GLU A 98 2.60 28.95 -29.23
N LEU A 99 1.32 29.33 -29.13
CA LEU A 99 0.59 29.89 -30.27
C LEU A 99 1.22 31.19 -30.76
N ALA A 100 1.62 32.08 -29.85
CA ALA A 100 2.31 33.31 -30.20
C ALA A 100 3.67 33.04 -30.87
N ALA A 101 4.42 32.05 -30.38
CA ALA A 101 5.71 31.62 -30.93
C ALA A 101 5.59 31.02 -32.34
N LEU A 102 4.45 30.40 -32.68
CA LEU A 102 4.12 29.98 -34.06
C LEU A 102 3.82 31.16 -35.00
N GLY A 103 3.98 32.39 -34.53
CA GLY A 103 3.76 33.61 -35.30
C GLY A 103 2.31 34.06 -35.35
N LEU A 104 1.42 33.47 -34.54
CA LEU A 104 -0.01 33.77 -34.50
C LEU A 104 -0.30 34.97 -33.59
N GLY A 105 -0.84 36.06 -34.14
CA GLY A 105 -1.26 37.23 -33.37
C GLY A 105 -2.75 37.27 -33.06
N ARG A 106 -3.60 36.62 -33.87
CA ARG A 106 -5.07 36.68 -33.75
C ARG A 106 -5.74 35.40 -34.22
N VAL A 107 -6.89 35.07 -33.64
CA VAL A 107 -7.82 34.06 -34.17
C VAL A 107 -9.11 34.76 -34.59
N VAL A 108 -9.51 34.54 -35.84
CA VAL A 108 -10.71 35.09 -36.46
C VAL A 108 -11.67 33.94 -36.71
N VAL A 109 -12.86 33.99 -36.14
CA VAL A 109 -13.92 33.00 -36.39
C VAL A 109 -15.05 33.64 -37.16
N TYR A 110 -15.37 33.08 -38.32
CA TYR A 110 -16.49 33.49 -39.16
C TYR A 110 -17.52 32.37 -39.17
N ALA A 111 -18.72 32.62 -38.65
CA ALA A 111 -19.83 31.68 -38.63
C ALA A 111 -21.00 32.24 -39.43
N ARG A 112 -21.50 31.49 -40.43
CA ARG A 112 -22.66 31.95 -41.21
C ARG A 112 -23.94 31.95 -40.39
N GLY A 113 -24.84 32.88 -40.70
CA GLY A 113 -26.10 33.07 -39.97
C GLY A 113 -26.95 31.80 -39.88
N ALA A 114 -26.93 30.98 -40.94
CA ALA A 114 -27.61 29.68 -40.99
C ALA A 114 -27.13 28.70 -39.88
N VAL A 115 -25.86 28.79 -39.47
CA VAL A 115 -25.27 27.93 -38.43
C VAL A 115 -25.19 28.63 -37.07
N ALA A 116 -25.04 29.97 -37.04
CA ALA A 116 -24.86 30.76 -35.82
C ALA A 116 -25.92 30.47 -34.75
N ARG A 117 -27.19 30.32 -35.14
CA ARG A 117 -28.29 29.96 -34.23
C ARG A 117 -28.08 28.58 -33.60
N TYR A 118 -27.66 27.59 -34.40
CA TYR A 118 -27.40 26.24 -33.92
C TYR A 118 -26.21 26.19 -32.96
N LEU A 119 -25.16 26.99 -33.20
CA LEU A 119 -24.02 27.09 -32.27
C LEU A 119 -24.46 27.62 -30.90
N ALA A 120 -25.36 28.60 -30.87
CA ALA A 120 -25.88 29.17 -29.62
C ALA A 120 -26.74 28.16 -28.83
N GLU A 121 -27.49 27.30 -29.51
CA GLU A 121 -28.30 26.23 -28.92
C GLU A 121 -27.43 25.04 -28.45
N ALA A 122 -26.38 24.69 -29.18
CA ALA A 122 -25.47 23.56 -28.90
C ALA A 122 -24.10 24.00 -28.31
N GLN A 123 -24.13 24.92 -27.33
CA GLN A 123 -22.93 25.57 -26.78
C GLN A 123 -21.82 24.59 -26.38
N GLN A 124 -22.14 23.51 -25.65
CA GLN A 124 -21.12 22.57 -25.17
C GLN A 124 -20.44 21.81 -26.32
N HIS A 125 -21.20 21.40 -27.34
CA HIS A 125 -20.67 20.71 -28.51
C HIS A 125 -19.80 21.63 -29.37
N PHE A 126 -20.15 22.91 -29.47
CA PHE A 126 -19.34 23.90 -30.19
C PHE A 126 -18.00 24.16 -29.50
N LEU A 127 -18.01 24.41 -28.18
CA LEU A 127 -16.79 24.64 -27.40
C LEU A 127 -15.84 23.45 -27.46
N TRP A 128 -16.40 22.24 -27.37
CA TRP A 128 -15.63 21.00 -27.58
C TRP A 128 -15.01 21.01 -28.99
N ARG A 129 -15.79 21.09 -30.07
CA ARG A 129 -15.22 21.09 -31.43
C ARG A 129 -14.16 22.17 -31.69
N LEU A 130 -14.29 23.33 -31.06
CA LEU A 130 -13.29 24.39 -31.13
C LEU A 130 -12.00 24.00 -30.43
N ARG A 131 -12.08 23.40 -29.24
CA ARG A 131 -10.92 22.85 -28.54
C ARG A 131 -10.18 21.83 -29.39
N LEU A 132 -10.93 20.99 -30.08
CA LEU A 132 -10.44 19.92 -30.93
C LEU A 132 -9.62 20.38 -32.14
N VAL A 133 -9.89 21.59 -32.63
CA VAL A 133 -9.05 22.23 -33.65
C VAL A 133 -7.66 22.55 -33.09
N PHE A 134 -7.60 23.16 -31.90
CA PHE A 134 -6.32 23.52 -31.28
C PHE A 134 -5.53 22.28 -30.84
N ASP A 135 -6.20 21.21 -30.42
CA ASP A 135 -5.55 19.93 -30.15
C ASP A 135 -4.93 19.32 -31.42
N ALA A 136 -5.63 19.36 -32.56
CA ALA A 136 -5.04 18.92 -33.82
C ALA A 136 -3.80 19.74 -34.20
N LEU A 137 -3.83 21.07 -34.01
CA LEU A 137 -2.71 21.97 -34.34
C LEU A 137 -1.45 21.72 -33.49
N GLN A 138 -1.57 21.08 -32.33
CA GLN A 138 -0.43 20.67 -31.49
C GLN A 138 0.36 19.49 -32.06
N THR A 139 -0.25 18.72 -32.97
CA THR A 139 0.35 17.50 -33.52
C THR A 139 1.23 17.78 -34.74
N PRO A 140 2.35 17.07 -34.93
CA PRO A 140 3.16 17.19 -36.14
C PRO A 140 2.38 16.89 -37.42
N GLN A 141 1.40 15.97 -37.35
CA GLN A 141 0.59 15.56 -38.50
C GLN A 141 -0.21 16.72 -39.11
N TRP A 142 -0.78 17.61 -38.28
CA TRP A 142 -1.64 18.70 -38.74
C TRP A 142 -0.98 20.07 -38.56
N GLY A 143 -0.29 20.30 -37.43
CA GLY A 143 0.41 21.53 -37.12
C GLY A 143 1.47 21.89 -38.16
N LYS A 144 2.29 20.92 -38.61
CA LYS A 144 3.33 21.15 -39.64
C LYS A 144 2.77 21.64 -40.98
N LEU A 145 1.53 21.27 -41.32
CA LEU A 145 0.89 21.71 -42.56
C LEU A 145 0.51 23.19 -42.51
N VAL A 146 0.15 23.68 -41.32
CA VAL A 146 -0.30 25.06 -41.08
C VAL A 146 0.88 25.97 -40.69
N PHE A 147 1.80 25.44 -39.89
CA PHE A 147 2.96 26.10 -39.30
C PHE A 147 4.26 25.30 -39.57
N PRO A 148 4.73 25.19 -40.82
CA PRO A 148 5.90 24.38 -41.18
C PRO A 148 7.17 24.75 -40.39
N ASN A 149 7.38 26.04 -40.15
CA ASN A 149 8.54 26.55 -39.40
C ASN A 149 8.45 26.29 -37.89
N GLY A 150 7.27 25.94 -37.37
CA GLY A 150 7.07 25.60 -35.96
C GLY A 150 7.41 24.15 -35.64
N PHE A 151 7.28 23.23 -36.61
CA PHE A 151 7.40 21.79 -36.42
C PHE A 151 8.59 21.18 -37.20
N GLY A 152 9.58 22.00 -37.57
CA GLY A 152 10.79 21.64 -38.32
C GLY A 152 12.07 21.76 -37.51
N ASP A 153 13.19 21.28 -38.07
CA ASP A 153 14.53 21.39 -37.47
C ASP A 153 14.96 22.86 -37.38
N PRO A 154 15.52 23.36 -36.25
CA PRO A 154 15.90 24.77 -36.06
C PRO A 154 16.91 25.32 -37.09
N GLY A 155 17.57 24.45 -37.86
CA GLY A 155 18.51 24.80 -38.92
C GLY A 155 17.95 24.75 -40.35
N ALA A 156 16.71 24.27 -40.54
CA ALA A 156 16.04 24.18 -41.82
C ALA A 156 14.97 25.29 -41.93
N ALA A 157 15.40 26.55 -41.89
CA ALA A 157 14.54 27.63 -42.33
C ALA A 157 14.26 27.42 -43.83
N MET A 158 13.09 26.88 -44.18
CA MET A 158 12.62 27.00 -45.57
C MET A 158 12.45 28.50 -45.83
N GLU A 159 13.15 29.01 -46.83
CA GLU A 159 12.88 30.35 -47.35
C GLU A 159 11.38 30.45 -47.63
N GLU A 160 10.73 31.48 -47.08
CA GLU A 160 9.31 31.72 -47.29
C GLU A 160 9.08 32.01 -48.79
N ASP A 161 8.67 31.01 -49.57
CA ASP A 161 8.23 31.25 -50.94
C ASP A 161 6.88 32.01 -50.89
N PRO A 162 6.82 33.28 -51.33
CA PRO A 162 5.64 34.12 -51.21
C PRO A 162 4.43 33.61 -52.00
N GLY A 163 4.62 32.58 -52.84
CA GLY A 163 3.58 31.95 -53.67
C GLY A 163 3.04 30.62 -53.16
N GLU A 164 3.62 30.01 -52.11
CA GLU A 164 3.22 28.66 -51.69
C GLU A 164 1.94 28.70 -50.81
N GLN A 165 0.82 28.26 -51.39
CA GLN A 165 -0.45 28.13 -50.66
C GLN A 165 -0.37 26.99 -49.64
N ARG A 166 -0.29 27.34 -48.35
CA ARG A 166 -0.39 26.37 -47.26
C ARG A 166 -1.78 25.71 -47.28
N PRO A 167 -1.86 24.36 -47.17
CA PRO A 167 -3.14 23.68 -47.21
C PRO A 167 -3.97 24.01 -45.95
N ALA A 168 -5.25 24.31 -46.15
CA ALA A 168 -6.20 24.48 -45.05
C ALA A 168 -6.52 23.14 -44.37
N LEU A 169 -7.07 23.19 -43.16
CA LEU A 169 -7.57 22.01 -42.47
C LEU A 169 -9.10 22.00 -42.45
N HIS A 170 -9.68 20.89 -42.89
CA HIS A 170 -11.12 20.67 -42.91
C HIS A 170 -11.52 19.68 -41.81
N PHE A 171 -12.36 20.13 -40.88
CA PHE A 171 -12.90 19.35 -39.76
C PHE A 171 -14.40 19.12 -39.99
N PRO A 172 -14.79 18.01 -40.65
CA PRO A 172 -16.18 17.75 -41.02
C PRO A 172 -17.08 17.39 -39.83
N PHE A 173 -16.50 16.99 -38.68
CA PHE A 173 -17.13 16.46 -37.45
C PHE A 173 -18.29 15.48 -37.67
N GLN A 174 -18.19 14.24 -37.19
CA GLN A 174 -19.28 13.27 -37.25
C GLN A 174 -20.16 13.32 -35.98
N ASP A 175 -21.45 12.99 -36.11
CA ASP A 175 -22.34 12.75 -34.98
C ASP A 175 -22.11 11.37 -34.36
N GLU A 176 -22.76 11.06 -33.24
CA GLU A 176 -22.60 9.80 -32.50
C GLU A 176 -22.98 8.55 -33.33
N THR A 177 -23.70 8.73 -34.44
CA THR A 177 -24.10 7.66 -35.37
C THR A 177 -23.19 7.53 -36.59
N GLY A 178 -22.10 8.30 -36.64
CA GLY A 178 -21.14 8.32 -37.75
C GLY A 178 -21.62 9.11 -38.96
N ARG A 179 -22.73 9.87 -38.85
CA ARG A 179 -23.22 10.75 -39.93
C ARG A 179 -22.53 12.11 -39.85
N PRO A 180 -22.32 12.81 -40.98
CA PRO A 180 -21.76 14.17 -40.96
C PRO A 180 -22.64 15.10 -40.13
N ASN A 181 -22.05 15.93 -39.27
CA ASN A 181 -22.79 16.98 -38.59
C ASN A 181 -23.34 18.01 -39.57
N LYS A 182 -24.33 18.77 -39.10
CA LYS A 182 -24.90 19.90 -39.82
C LYS A 182 -23.88 20.97 -40.23
N TYR A 183 -22.72 21.05 -39.56
CA TYR A 183 -21.69 22.04 -39.89
C TYR A 183 -20.28 21.46 -39.76
N PHE A 184 -19.33 22.07 -40.47
CA PHE A 184 -17.89 21.77 -40.42
C PHE A 184 -17.08 23.01 -40.04
N PHE A 185 -15.84 22.81 -39.57
CA PHE A 185 -14.87 23.90 -39.43
C PHE A 185 -13.82 23.82 -40.54
N PHE A 186 -13.47 24.98 -41.09
CA PHE A 186 -12.42 25.13 -42.08
C PHE A 186 -11.38 26.12 -41.55
N VAL A 187 -10.14 25.66 -41.41
CA VAL A 187 -9.10 26.36 -40.66
C VAL A 187 -7.97 26.74 -41.60
N GLU A 188 -7.68 28.03 -41.69
CA GLU A 188 -6.70 28.62 -42.60
C GLU A 188 -5.74 29.50 -41.81
N TYR A 189 -4.44 29.45 -42.09
CA TYR A 189 -3.48 30.39 -41.52
C TYR A 189 -3.03 31.39 -42.58
N ASP A 190 -3.29 32.67 -42.30
CA ASP A 190 -2.79 33.78 -43.11
C ASP A 190 -1.44 34.22 -42.56
N CYS A 191 -0.36 33.88 -43.29
CA CYS A 191 1.01 34.20 -42.88
C CYS A 191 1.29 35.72 -42.87
N LYS A 192 0.71 36.48 -43.82
CA LYS A 192 0.94 37.93 -43.94
C LYS A 192 0.20 38.70 -42.84
N GLY A 193 -1.05 38.31 -42.59
CA GLY A 193 -1.89 38.88 -41.55
C GLY A 193 -1.60 38.34 -40.15
N ARG A 194 -0.81 37.26 -40.04
CA ARG A 194 -0.47 36.56 -38.79
C ARG A 194 -1.72 36.16 -37.99
N PHE A 195 -2.75 35.65 -38.65
CA PHE A 195 -3.97 35.20 -37.99
C PHE A 195 -4.46 33.84 -38.50
N LEU A 196 -5.16 33.12 -37.63
CA LEU A 196 -5.82 31.85 -37.93
C LEU A 196 -7.30 32.15 -38.18
N ARG A 197 -7.81 31.81 -39.35
CA ARG A 197 -9.22 31.90 -39.69
C ARG A 197 -9.89 30.56 -39.47
N ILE A 198 -10.99 30.54 -38.73
CA ILE A 198 -11.88 29.39 -38.57
C ILE A 198 -13.23 29.75 -39.18
N THR A 199 -13.55 29.17 -40.33
CA THR A 199 -14.82 29.34 -41.01
C THR A 199 -15.76 28.19 -40.62
N VAL A 200 -16.95 28.54 -40.14
CA VAL A 200 -17.99 27.59 -39.69
C VAL A 200 -19.20 27.71 -40.61
N GLU A 201 -19.43 26.68 -41.43
CA GLU A 201 -20.52 26.65 -42.41
C GLU A 201 -21.32 25.37 -42.33
N ASP A 202 -22.57 25.46 -42.81
CA ASP A 202 -23.47 24.32 -42.91
C ASP A 202 -22.95 23.36 -44.00
N SER A 203 -22.89 22.08 -43.68
CA SER A 203 -22.37 21.03 -44.57
C SER A 203 -23.22 20.88 -45.84
N ALA A 204 -24.52 21.19 -45.80
CA ALA A 204 -25.45 21.12 -46.92
C ALA A 204 -25.55 22.43 -47.71
N GLU A 205 -25.38 23.58 -47.05
CA GLU A 205 -25.51 24.92 -47.68
C GLU A 205 -24.19 25.67 -47.86
N SER A 206 -23.06 24.97 -47.78
CA SER A 206 -21.71 25.54 -47.88
C SER A 206 -21.48 26.32 -49.17
N ARG A 207 -20.93 27.54 -49.05
CA ARG A 207 -20.45 28.34 -50.19
C ARG A 207 -19.00 28.04 -50.54
N LEU A 208 -18.28 27.34 -49.66
CA LEU A 208 -16.90 26.96 -49.90
C LEU A 208 -16.86 25.83 -50.93
N PHE A 209 -16.32 26.13 -52.11
CA PHE A 209 -15.99 25.12 -53.12
C PHE A 209 -14.74 24.37 -52.71
N LEU A 210 -14.85 23.48 -51.70
CA LEU A 210 -13.72 22.76 -51.09
C LEU A 210 -12.86 22.03 -52.13
N LYS A 211 -13.43 21.57 -53.26
CA LYS A 211 -12.68 20.95 -54.38
C LYS A 211 -11.63 21.87 -55.03
N ARG A 212 -11.78 23.20 -54.89
CA ARG A 212 -10.89 24.22 -55.47
C ARG A 212 -9.95 24.87 -54.44
N ILE A 213 -10.11 24.54 -53.16
CA ILE A 213 -9.25 25.06 -52.09
C ILE A 213 -8.30 23.93 -51.67
N PRO A 214 -6.98 24.11 -51.74
CA PRO A 214 -6.04 23.12 -51.21
C PRO A 214 -6.28 22.91 -49.72
N HIS A 215 -6.71 21.71 -49.32
CA HIS A 215 -6.97 21.39 -47.93
C HIS A 215 -6.74 19.91 -47.60
N ARG A 216 -6.55 19.61 -46.33
CA ARG A 216 -6.53 18.25 -45.78
C ARG A 216 -7.69 18.05 -44.83
N THR A 217 -8.37 16.91 -44.93
CA THR A 217 -9.45 16.56 -44.01
C THR A 217 -8.86 15.89 -42.77
N VAL A 218 -9.13 16.44 -41.60
CA VAL A 218 -8.72 15.87 -40.31
C VAL A 218 -9.63 14.69 -40.00
N LYS A 219 -9.02 13.51 -39.86
CA LYS A 219 -9.69 12.26 -39.47
C LYS A 219 -9.40 11.97 -37.99
N ASP A 220 -10.31 11.26 -37.31
CA ASP A 220 -10.13 10.76 -35.93
C ASP A 220 -9.94 11.81 -34.83
N ALA A 221 -10.29 13.08 -35.07
CA ALA A 221 -10.14 14.13 -34.07
C ALA A 221 -10.88 13.81 -32.74
N LEU A 222 -11.98 13.04 -32.77
CA LEU A 222 -12.87 12.77 -31.62
C LEU A 222 -12.30 11.90 -30.47
N ARG A 223 -11.01 11.57 -30.46
CA ARG A 223 -10.42 10.61 -29.51
C ARG A 223 -9.64 11.24 -28.34
N PHE A 224 -9.66 12.55 -28.19
CA PHE A 224 -9.07 13.25 -27.05
C PHE A 224 -10.07 13.38 -25.90
N HIS A 225 -9.61 13.17 -24.66
CA HIS A 225 -10.47 13.01 -23.48
C HIS A 225 -10.34 14.16 -22.46
N TYR A 226 -9.23 14.91 -22.40
CA TYR A 226 -9.09 16.00 -21.41
C TYR A 226 -9.86 17.27 -21.80
N GLN A 227 -10.76 17.70 -20.93
CA GLN A 227 -11.34 19.06 -20.95
C GLN A 227 -10.56 20.05 -20.06
N GLN A 228 -9.49 19.61 -19.39
CA GLN A 228 -8.73 20.37 -18.39
C GLN A 228 -7.38 20.87 -18.90
N ASP A 229 -6.76 21.77 -18.15
CA ASP A 229 -5.48 22.40 -18.50
C ASP A 229 -4.28 21.53 -18.08
N ILE A 230 -3.70 20.80 -19.05
CA ILE A 230 -2.56 19.89 -18.84
C ILE A 230 -1.38 20.60 -18.15
N PRO A 231 -0.92 21.79 -18.58
CA PRO A 231 0.14 22.53 -17.89
C PRO A 231 -0.14 22.86 -16.42
N ALA A 232 -1.38 23.22 -16.08
CA ALA A 232 -1.74 23.48 -14.69
C ALA A 232 -1.62 22.20 -13.83
N MET A 233 -2.00 21.05 -14.38
CA MET A 233 -1.84 19.75 -13.74
C MET A 233 -0.37 19.36 -13.62
N ALA A 234 0.40 19.51 -14.70
CA ALA A 234 1.84 19.27 -14.73
C ALA A 234 2.58 20.13 -13.69
N GLY A 235 2.23 21.41 -13.55
CA GLY A 235 2.82 22.31 -12.56
C GLY A 235 2.58 21.88 -11.11
N LYS A 236 1.41 21.33 -10.80
CA LYS A 236 1.13 20.75 -9.47
C LYS A 236 1.96 19.50 -9.19
N ILE A 237 2.05 18.59 -10.18
CA ILE A 237 2.89 17.38 -10.08
C ILE A 237 4.37 17.77 -9.93
N PHE A 238 4.83 18.73 -10.73
CA PHE A 238 6.19 19.28 -10.66
C PHE A 238 6.52 19.82 -9.28
N THR A 239 5.60 20.57 -8.66
CA THR A 239 5.81 21.09 -7.29
C THR A 239 6.04 19.95 -6.29
N GLY A 240 5.33 18.84 -6.46
CA GLY A 240 5.53 17.61 -5.68
C GLY A 240 6.90 16.98 -5.93
N ILE A 241 7.26 16.75 -7.19
CA ILE A 241 8.56 16.18 -7.60
C ILE A 241 9.72 17.05 -7.10
N HIS A 242 9.65 18.36 -7.34
CA HIS A 242 10.68 19.31 -6.95
C HIS A 242 10.90 19.31 -5.43
N ARG A 243 9.83 19.23 -4.63
CA ARG A 243 9.93 19.09 -3.18
C ARG A 243 10.62 17.79 -2.77
N GLU A 244 10.32 16.67 -3.40
CA GLU A 244 10.99 15.40 -3.09
C GLU A 244 12.46 15.41 -3.54
N CYS A 245 12.79 16.06 -4.66
CA CYS A 245 14.19 16.31 -5.06
C CYS A 245 14.95 17.12 -4.00
N GLN A 246 14.35 18.19 -3.46
CA GLN A 246 14.94 18.98 -2.37
C GLN A 246 15.19 18.13 -1.10
N ASN A 247 14.36 17.12 -0.87
CA ASN A 247 14.51 16.14 0.22
C ASN A 247 15.45 14.98 -0.15
N GLN A 248 16.21 15.08 -1.25
CA GLN A 248 17.13 14.04 -1.75
C GLN A 248 16.45 12.68 -2.02
N ARG A 249 15.16 12.70 -2.35
CA ARG A 249 14.41 11.52 -2.79
C ARG A 249 14.38 11.46 -4.32
N ASN A 250 14.19 10.25 -4.82
CA ASN A 250 14.17 9.93 -6.25
C ASN A 250 12.79 9.45 -6.73
N GLU A 251 11.77 9.58 -5.89
CA GLU A 251 10.41 9.21 -6.22
C GLU A 251 9.37 10.15 -5.59
N TYR A 252 8.24 10.31 -6.28
CA TYR A 252 7.07 11.06 -5.85
C TYR A 252 5.81 10.25 -6.16
N THR A 253 4.95 10.06 -5.16
CA THR A 253 3.65 9.40 -5.35
C THR A 253 2.53 10.43 -5.40
N GLU A 254 1.78 10.40 -6.50
CA GLU A 254 0.55 11.15 -6.70
C GLU A 254 -0.67 10.26 -6.40
N ILE A 255 -1.70 10.84 -5.78
CA ILE A 255 -2.89 10.11 -5.32
C ILE A 255 -4.20 10.79 -5.74
N PRO A 256 -5.31 10.04 -5.86
CA PRO A 256 -6.62 10.58 -6.25
C PRO A 256 -7.08 11.80 -5.43
N GLY A 257 -6.74 11.84 -4.13
CA GLY A 257 -7.10 12.97 -3.26
C GLY A 257 -6.45 14.30 -3.63
N ARG A 258 -5.33 14.30 -4.37
CA ARG A 258 -4.62 15.51 -4.82
C ARG A 258 -4.95 15.88 -6.26
N GLN A 259 -5.18 14.88 -7.14
CA GLN A 259 -5.47 15.05 -8.56
C GLN A 259 -6.70 14.25 -9.02
N PRO A 260 -7.90 14.50 -8.49
CA PRO A 260 -9.07 13.65 -8.76
C PRO A 260 -9.37 13.52 -10.25
N ALA A 261 -9.27 14.62 -11.00
CA ALA A 261 -9.56 14.64 -12.43
C ALA A 261 -8.59 13.80 -13.29
N LEU A 262 -7.31 13.68 -12.89
CA LEU A 262 -6.34 12.81 -13.55
C LEU A 262 -6.79 11.35 -13.44
N PHE A 263 -7.05 10.92 -12.21
CA PHE A 263 -7.42 9.53 -11.92
C PHE A 263 -8.80 9.18 -12.48
N GLU A 264 -9.79 10.08 -12.40
CA GLU A 264 -11.10 9.88 -13.04
C GLU A 264 -10.98 9.62 -14.54
N LEU A 265 -10.13 10.38 -15.24
CA LEU A 265 -9.90 10.17 -16.66
C LEU A 265 -9.23 8.82 -16.94
N LEU A 266 -8.11 8.53 -16.27
CA LEU A 266 -7.37 7.28 -16.47
C LEU A 266 -8.23 6.04 -16.20
N ILE A 267 -9.05 6.08 -15.14
CA ILE A 267 -10.01 5.03 -14.81
C ILE A 267 -11.06 4.89 -15.92
N SER A 268 -11.62 6.02 -16.39
CA SER A 268 -12.61 6.01 -17.47
C SER A 268 -12.06 5.54 -18.82
N ALA A 269 -10.76 5.75 -19.05
CA ALA A 269 -10.06 5.37 -20.27
C ALA A 269 -9.67 3.88 -20.32
N GLY A 270 -9.68 3.18 -19.17
CA GLY A 270 -9.47 1.73 -19.10
C GLY A 270 -8.59 1.25 -17.95
N LEU A 271 -7.95 2.14 -17.18
CA LEU A 271 -7.13 1.78 -16.02
C LEU A 271 -7.99 1.67 -14.75
N THR A 272 -8.93 0.71 -14.74
CA THR A 272 -10.06 0.68 -13.79
C THR A 272 -9.69 0.55 -12.33
N ASP A 273 -8.56 -0.09 -12.02
CA ASP A 273 -8.13 -0.38 -10.64
C ASP A 273 -7.14 0.65 -10.09
N LEU A 274 -6.85 1.71 -10.85
CA LEU A 274 -5.81 2.68 -10.54
C LEU A 274 -6.11 3.44 -9.23
N SER A 275 -5.13 3.45 -8.33
CA SER A 275 -5.22 4.07 -6.99
C SER A 275 -4.11 5.07 -6.69
N GLY A 276 -3.09 5.15 -7.56
CA GLY A 276 -1.98 6.08 -7.44
C GLY A 276 -1.08 6.06 -8.68
N ALA A 277 -0.21 7.07 -8.79
CA ALA A 277 0.81 7.16 -9.83
C ALA A 277 2.17 7.49 -9.19
N VAL A 278 3.22 6.73 -9.52
CA VAL A 278 4.57 6.93 -8.99
C VAL A 278 5.48 7.48 -10.07
N PHE A 279 6.03 8.66 -9.83
CA PHE A 279 7.06 9.29 -10.65
C PHE A 279 8.42 8.94 -10.06
N ARG A 280 9.35 8.44 -10.86
CA ARG A 280 10.72 8.12 -10.46
C ARG A 280 11.70 8.77 -11.42
N TRP A 281 12.87 9.13 -10.92
CA TRP A 281 13.91 9.80 -11.73
C TRP A 281 15.31 9.40 -11.28
N THR A 282 16.27 9.53 -12.19
CA THR A 282 17.69 9.30 -11.89
C THR A 282 18.29 10.45 -11.08
N ARG A 283 19.47 10.23 -10.47
CA ARG A 283 20.21 11.29 -9.80
C ARG A 283 20.56 12.45 -10.75
N GLU A 284 20.93 12.13 -11.98
CA GLU A 284 21.21 13.10 -13.04
C GLU A 284 19.97 13.94 -13.37
N SER A 285 18.80 13.31 -13.45
CA SER A 285 17.52 14.01 -13.63
C SER A 285 17.19 14.91 -12.44
N ALA A 286 17.44 14.46 -11.20
CA ALA A 286 17.24 15.27 -10.00
C ALA A 286 18.12 16.54 -10.01
N GLU A 287 19.38 16.39 -10.42
CA GLU A 287 20.32 17.50 -10.55
C GLU A 287 19.85 18.52 -11.59
N SER A 288 19.42 18.06 -12.77
CA SER A 288 18.82 18.92 -13.79
C SER A 288 17.58 19.65 -13.26
N ILE A 289 16.66 18.97 -12.58
CA ILE A 289 15.43 19.55 -12.01
C ILE A 289 15.74 20.67 -11.00
N LEU A 290 16.80 20.52 -10.19
CA LEU A 290 17.15 21.46 -9.13
C LEU A 290 18.02 22.63 -9.61
N LEU A 291 18.81 22.43 -10.68
CA LEU A 291 19.82 23.40 -11.14
C LEU A 291 19.46 24.13 -12.45
N GLN A 292 18.52 23.61 -13.24
CA GLN A 292 18.14 24.18 -14.54
C GLN A 292 16.77 24.88 -14.48
N ASP A 293 16.41 25.57 -15.57
CA ASP A 293 15.12 26.23 -15.71
C ASP A 293 13.95 25.22 -15.70
N HIS A 294 12.91 25.53 -14.92
CA HIS A 294 11.77 24.65 -14.65
C HIS A 294 10.93 24.35 -15.90
N ALA A 295 11.04 25.18 -16.94
CA ALA A 295 10.24 25.11 -18.16
C ALA A 295 10.46 23.78 -18.93
N GLY A 296 11.71 23.29 -18.99
CA GLY A 296 12.04 22.06 -19.74
C GLY A 296 11.37 20.81 -19.15
N PHE A 297 11.51 20.62 -17.83
CA PHE A 297 10.91 19.45 -17.17
C PHE A 297 9.38 19.53 -17.12
N SER A 298 8.83 20.73 -16.95
CA SER A 298 7.37 20.94 -17.03
C SER A 298 6.81 20.54 -18.39
N ARG A 299 7.53 20.83 -19.49
CA ARG A 299 7.16 20.41 -20.84
C ARG A 299 7.14 18.87 -20.98
N ILE A 300 8.12 18.17 -20.39
CA ILE A 300 8.14 16.70 -20.38
C ILE A 300 6.91 16.15 -19.64
N LEU A 301 6.58 16.68 -18.46
CA LEU A 301 5.37 16.29 -17.72
C LEU A 301 4.09 16.52 -18.52
N CYS A 302 3.98 17.65 -19.22
CA CYS A 302 2.85 17.91 -20.11
C CYS A 302 2.72 16.86 -21.21
N LYS A 303 3.84 16.49 -21.85
CA LYS A 303 3.84 15.46 -22.90
C LYS A 303 3.46 14.08 -22.34
N ILE A 304 3.88 13.74 -21.12
CA ILE A 304 3.46 12.50 -20.43
C ILE A 304 1.95 12.49 -20.21
N LEU A 305 1.38 13.58 -19.68
CA LEU A 305 -0.06 13.68 -19.44
C LEU A 305 -0.87 13.63 -20.74
N LEU A 306 -0.38 14.30 -21.79
CA LEU A 306 -0.97 14.25 -23.13
C LEU A 306 -0.91 12.85 -23.74
N LEU A 307 0.20 12.12 -23.53
CA LEU A 307 0.36 10.74 -23.99
C LEU A 307 -0.67 9.80 -23.36
N LEU A 308 -0.99 10.02 -22.08
CA LEU A 308 -1.99 9.26 -21.34
C LEU A 308 -3.45 9.54 -21.77
N GLU A 309 -3.69 10.47 -22.70
CA GLU A 309 -4.99 10.63 -23.35
C GLU A 309 -5.26 9.60 -24.43
N ASP A 310 -4.22 9.04 -25.04
CA ASP A 310 -4.39 8.19 -26.21
C ASP A 310 -4.90 6.79 -25.82
N GLU A 311 -6.04 6.40 -26.38
CA GLU A 311 -6.66 5.09 -26.12
C GLU A 311 -5.75 3.90 -26.49
N SER A 312 -4.85 4.06 -27.46
CA SER A 312 -3.91 3.01 -27.87
C SER A 312 -2.81 2.84 -26.82
N VAL A 313 -2.34 3.94 -26.22
CA VAL A 313 -1.39 3.93 -25.10
C VAL A 313 -2.04 3.31 -23.87
N ILE A 314 -3.23 3.76 -23.49
CA ILE A 314 -3.97 3.18 -22.35
C ILE A 314 -4.27 1.71 -22.58
N GLY A 315 -4.69 1.34 -23.80
CA GLY A 315 -4.88 -0.05 -24.19
C GLY A 315 -3.59 -0.88 -24.06
N THR A 316 -2.44 -0.33 -24.45
CA THR A 316 -1.13 -0.99 -24.33
C THR A 316 -0.75 -1.22 -22.86
N LEU A 317 -0.90 -0.18 -22.02
CA LEU A 317 -0.65 -0.26 -20.57
C LEU A 317 -1.60 -1.24 -19.88
N SER A 318 -2.88 -1.24 -20.24
CA SER A 318 -3.89 -2.15 -19.67
C SER A 318 -3.63 -3.63 -19.97
N ASN A 319 -2.82 -3.92 -21.00
CA ASN A 319 -2.33 -5.25 -21.36
C ASN A 319 -0.97 -5.58 -20.70
N GLU A 320 -0.58 -4.84 -19.64
CA GLU A 320 0.66 -5.03 -18.87
C GLU A 320 1.95 -4.82 -19.68
N ASN A 321 1.89 -4.13 -20.82
CA ASN A 321 3.08 -3.78 -21.59
C ASN A 321 3.71 -2.47 -21.10
N VAL A 322 5.00 -2.32 -21.37
CA VAL A 322 5.75 -1.09 -21.07
C VAL A 322 5.72 -0.17 -22.29
N VAL A 323 5.37 1.10 -22.07
CA VAL A 323 5.46 2.16 -23.07
C VAL A 323 6.73 2.99 -22.80
N GLU A 324 7.63 3.03 -23.78
CA GLU A 324 8.80 3.92 -23.79
C GLU A 324 8.47 5.17 -24.59
N MET A 325 8.48 6.33 -23.95
CA MET A 325 8.38 7.64 -24.57
C MET A 325 9.78 8.25 -24.72
N VAL A 326 10.09 8.75 -25.92
CA VAL A 326 11.30 9.53 -26.20
C VAL A 326 10.93 10.99 -26.40
N ASP A 327 11.65 11.88 -25.74
CA ASP A 327 11.60 13.32 -25.97
C ASP A 327 13.03 13.88 -26.02
N GLU A 328 13.51 14.16 -27.24
CA GLU A 328 14.89 14.53 -27.53
C GLU A 328 15.87 13.48 -26.98
N SER A 329 16.69 13.82 -25.99
CA SER A 329 17.61 12.89 -25.32
C SER A 329 16.99 12.17 -24.12
N THR A 330 15.80 12.57 -23.68
CA THR A 330 15.16 12.04 -22.48
C THR A 330 14.31 10.82 -22.82
N ARG A 331 14.45 9.76 -22.02
CA ARG A 331 13.62 8.55 -22.10
C ARG A 331 12.70 8.48 -20.88
N ILE A 332 11.45 8.09 -21.11
CA ILE A 332 10.45 7.92 -20.05
C ILE A 332 9.79 6.57 -20.24
N TYR A 333 9.65 5.81 -19.15
CA TYR A 333 9.06 4.48 -19.16
C TYR A 333 7.76 4.49 -18.35
N LEU A 334 6.68 4.03 -18.98
CA LEU A 334 5.37 3.93 -18.37
C LEU A 334 4.95 2.47 -18.30
N ASP A 335 4.58 2.00 -17.12
CA ASP A 335 4.09 0.64 -16.90
C ASP A 335 3.15 0.57 -15.69
N LEU A 336 2.34 -0.50 -15.62
CA LEU A 336 1.47 -0.75 -14.48
C LEU A 336 2.12 -1.73 -13.51
N SER A 337 1.99 -1.45 -12.21
CA SER A 337 2.36 -2.40 -11.15
C SER A 337 1.17 -2.65 -10.23
N ARG A 338 1.32 -3.63 -9.33
CA ARG A 338 0.30 -4.00 -8.33
C ARG A 338 -1.05 -4.34 -8.96
N LYS A 339 -1.02 -5.13 -10.04
CA LYS A 339 -2.20 -5.59 -10.78
C LYS A 339 -3.06 -4.41 -11.28
N GLY A 340 -2.41 -3.38 -11.80
CA GLY A 340 -3.08 -2.19 -12.35
C GLY A 340 -3.36 -1.07 -11.35
N ALA A 341 -3.11 -1.30 -10.05
CA ALA A 341 -3.39 -0.30 -9.01
C ALA A 341 -2.44 0.89 -9.01
N MET A 342 -1.25 0.76 -9.59
CA MET A 342 -0.24 1.84 -9.65
C MET A 342 0.26 2.03 -11.08
N LEU A 343 0.20 3.28 -11.56
CA LEU A 343 0.88 3.70 -12.78
C LEU A 343 2.30 4.16 -12.43
N ASN A 344 3.32 3.58 -13.03
CA ASN A 344 4.71 3.96 -12.81
C ASN A 344 5.19 4.79 -14.00
N ILE A 345 5.87 5.89 -13.72
CA ILE A 345 6.42 6.82 -14.70
C ILE A 345 7.88 7.04 -14.31
N SER A 346 8.81 6.43 -15.02
CA SER A 346 10.24 6.47 -14.70
C SER A 346 11.00 7.29 -15.74
N ILE A 347 11.69 8.33 -15.30
CA ILE A 347 12.38 9.31 -16.15
C ILE A 347 13.88 9.01 -16.14
N GLY A 348 14.47 8.92 -17.33
CA GLY A 348 15.86 8.55 -17.58
C GLY A 348 16.04 7.04 -17.73
N GLU A 349 15.68 6.28 -16.71
CA GLU A 349 15.89 4.83 -16.64
C GLU A 349 14.59 4.08 -16.31
N PRO A 350 14.43 2.83 -16.80
CA PRO A 350 13.29 2.00 -16.42
C PRO A 350 13.37 1.62 -14.95
N ARG A 351 12.22 1.52 -14.27
CA ARG A 351 12.21 1.07 -12.87
C ARG A 351 12.76 -0.35 -12.74
N LYS A 352 13.36 -0.64 -11.59
CA LYS A 352 13.71 -2.01 -11.22
C LYS A 352 12.44 -2.85 -11.15
N GLN A 353 12.41 -3.95 -11.89
CA GLN A 353 11.29 -4.88 -11.83
C GLN A 353 11.28 -5.64 -10.50
N PRO A 354 10.09 -6.06 -10.03
CA PRO A 354 9.98 -6.81 -8.79
C PRO A 354 10.78 -8.11 -8.85
N ASP A 355 11.43 -8.49 -7.74
CA ASP A 355 12.31 -9.66 -7.66
C ASP A 355 12.06 -10.47 -6.38
N MET A 356 11.03 -11.33 -6.44
CA MET A 356 10.75 -12.31 -5.39
C MET A 356 11.92 -13.27 -5.11
N MET A 357 12.79 -13.53 -6.09
CA MET A 357 13.95 -14.41 -5.91
C MET A 357 15.05 -13.72 -5.08
N GLY A 358 15.19 -12.41 -5.22
CA GLY A 358 16.10 -11.59 -4.42
C GLY A 358 15.89 -11.75 -2.91
N HIS A 359 14.66 -12.00 -2.46
CA HIS A 359 14.37 -12.30 -1.06
C HIS A 359 14.92 -13.65 -0.59
N LEU A 360 14.83 -14.69 -1.42
CA LEU A 360 15.38 -16.02 -1.10
C LEU A 360 16.91 -16.01 -1.14
N LYS A 361 17.52 -15.31 -2.10
CA LYS A 361 18.98 -15.14 -2.22
C LYS A 361 19.64 -14.45 -1.02
N ARG A 362 18.86 -13.71 -0.22
CA ARG A 362 19.33 -13.12 1.04
C ARG A 362 19.40 -14.13 2.18
N MET A 363 18.90 -15.34 1.97
CA MET A 363 18.84 -16.45 2.92
C MET A 363 19.55 -17.67 2.31
N PRO A 364 20.89 -17.65 2.23
CA PRO A 364 21.68 -18.65 1.51
C PRO A 364 21.51 -20.07 2.06
N HIS A 365 21.25 -20.27 3.37
CA HIS A 365 21.02 -21.62 3.90
C HIS A 365 19.69 -22.20 3.39
N LEU A 366 18.62 -21.41 3.42
CA LEU A 366 17.34 -21.82 2.85
C LEU A 366 17.43 -22.02 1.33
N GLU A 367 18.07 -21.09 0.60
CA GLU A 367 18.29 -21.20 -0.84
C GLU A 367 19.00 -22.51 -1.18
N GLN A 368 20.10 -22.82 -0.51
CA GLN A 368 20.85 -24.06 -0.71
C GLN A 368 19.95 -25.29 -0.50
N ARG A 369 19.10 -25.31 0.53
CA ARG A 369 18.18 -26.45 0.77
C ARG A 369 17.14 -26.62 -0.33
N VAL A 370 16.63 -25.53 -0.86
CA VAL A 370 15.72 -25.55 -2.00
C VAL A 370 16.42 -26.09 -3.26
N GLU A 371 17.65 -25.64 -3.51
CA GLU A 371 18.45 -26.04 -4.68
C GLU A 371 18.90 -27.50 -4.66
N GLU A 372 19.18 -28.06 -3.48
CA GLU A 372 19.59 -29.46 -3.32
C GLU A 372 18.52 -30.44 -3.86
N LYS A 373 17.24 -30.03 -3.92
CA LYS A 373 16.10 -30.85 -4.42
C LYS A 373 16.03 -32.26 -3.82
N ARG A 374 16.53 -32.41 -2.59
CA ARG A 374 16.51 -33.67 -1.82
C ARG A 374 15.26 -33.81 -0.96
N LEU A 375 14.59 -32.70 -0.69
CA LEU A 375 13.37 -32.67 0.10
C LEU A 375 12.14 -33.01 -0.77
N PRO A 376 11.10 -33.61 -0.18
CA PRO A 376 9.84 -33.87 -0.86
C PRO A 376 9.21 -32.60 -1.44
N LEU A 377 8.54 -32.74 -2.58
CA LEU A 377 7.80 -31.66 -3.24
C LEU A 377 6.40 -31.50 -2.65
N LEU A 378 5.85 -30.28 -2.76
CA LEU A 378 4.56 -29.89 -2.18
C LEU A 378 3.41 -29.79 -3.20
N ASP A 379 3.49 -30.52 -4.32
CA ASP A 379 2.50 -30.48 -5.42
C ASP A 379 1.05 -30.76 -4.97
N ASP A 380 0.88 -31.60 -3.94
CA ASP A 380 -0.42 -32.05 -3.41
C ASP A 380 -1.02 -31.12 -2.36
N TYR A 381 -0.33 -30.04 -2.01
CA TYR A 381 -0.64 -29.21 -0.84
C TYR A 381 -0.90 -27.75 -1.22
N ARG A 382 -1.91 -27.15 -0.60
CA ARG A 382 -2.04 -25.70 -0.50
C ARG A 382 -1.50 -25.27 0.86
N VAL A 383 -0.95 -24.07 0.95
CA VAL A 383 -0.43 -23.53 2.22
C VAL A 383 -1.25 -22.30 2.64
N LEU A 384 -1.67 -22.28 3.90
CA LEU A 384 -2.06 -21.05 4.58
C LEU A 384 -0.91 -20.64 5.51
N LEU A 385 -0.28 -19.51 5.22
CA LEU A 385 0.84 -18.97 5.98
C LEU A 385 0.38 -17.78 6.83
N ILE A 386 0.57 -17.83 8.13
CA ILE A 386 0.29 -16.71 9.05
C ILE A 386 1.62 -16.28 9.66
N HIS A 387 2.16 -15.14 9.22
CA HIS A 387 3.51 -14.71 9.61
C HIS A 387 3.71 -13.20 9.49
N HIS A 388 4.79 -12.63 10.01
CA HIS A 388 5.13 -11.21 9.84
C HIS A 388 5.37 -10.79 8.36
N ALA A 389 5.14 -9.51 8.04
CA ALA A 389 5.40 -8.96 6.70
C ALA A 389 6.87 -8.52 6.55
N THR A 390 7.78 -9.47 6.34
CA THR A 390 9.23 -9.19 6.17
C THR A 390 9.79 -9.77 4.86
N SER A 391 10.99 -9.34 4.49
CA SER A 391 11.72 -9.86 3.32
C SER A 391 11.97 -11.37 3.45
N GLU A 392 12.29 -11.84 4.66
CA GLU A 392 12.61 -13.23 4.96
C GLU A 392 11.37 -14.12 4.74
N VAL A 393 10.20 -13.66 5.15
CA VAL A 393 8.94 -14.37 4.89
C VAL A 393 8.64 -14.45 3.39
N LEU A 394 8.92 -13.38 2.62
CA LEU A 394 8.78 -13.44 1.16
C LEU A 394 9.75 -14.43 0.52
N GLY A 395 10.98 -14.53 1.02
CA GLY A 395 11.91 -15.56 0.60
C GLY A 395 11.44 -16.98 0.97
N PHE A 396 10.77 -17.15 2.12
CA PHE A 396 10.14 -18.43 2.49
C PHE A 396 8.96 -18.78 1.57
N VAL A 397 8.10 -17.81 1.22
CA VAL A 397 7.07 -18.00 0.20
C VAL A 397 7.68 -18.40 -1.14
N LYS A 398 8.80 -17.79 -1.53
CA LYS A 398 9.54 -18.15 -2.74
C LYS A 398 10.12 -19.57 -2.65
N ALA A 399 10.62 -19.99 -1.50
CA ALA A 399 11.08 -21.36 -1.26
C ALA A 399 9.94 -22.38 -1.41
N LEU A 400 8.75 -22.10 -0.86
CA LEU A 400 7.56 -22.93 -1.06
C LEU A 400 7.15 -23.02 -2.55
N GLN A 401 7.23 -21.92 -3.29
CA GLN A 401 7.01 -21.94 -4.75
C GLN A 401 8.04 -22.82 -5.46
N GLN A 402 9.33 -22.74 -5.11
CA GLN A 402 10.37 -23.59 -5.69
C GLN A 402 10.18 -25.08 -5.32
N ALA A 403 9.61 -25.36 -4.15
CA ALA A 403 9.16 -26.69 -3.73
C ALA A 403 7.87 -27.15 -4.46
N ARG A 404 7.45 -26.44 -5.51
CA ARG A 404 6.26 -26.70 -6.33
C ARG A 404 4.93 -26.64 -5.58
N CYS A 405 4.88 -25.88 -4.48
CA CYS A 405 3.61 -25.59 -3.82
C CYS A 405 2.71 -24.77 -4.78
N PRO A 406 1.56 -25.31 -5.22
CA PRO A 406 0.69 -24.70 -6.22
C PRO A 406 0.00 -23.42 -5.77
N ALA A 407 -0.18 -23.24 -4.46
CA ALA A 407 -0.80 -22.04 -3.91
C ALA A 407 -0.39 -21.76 -2.46
N VAL A 408 -0.13 -20.49 -2.17
CA VAL A 408 0.15 -19.97 -0.82
C VAL A 408 -0.73 -18.75 -0.58
N SER A 409 -1.59 -18.83 0.43
CA SER A 409 -2.32 -17.68 0.95
C SER A 409 -1.66 -17.22 2.25
N THR A 410 -1.19 -15.99 2.27
CA THR A 410 -0.47 -15.41 3.41
C THR A 410 -1.32 -14.37 4.12
N LEU A 411 -1.52 -14.52 5.43
CA LEU A 411 -2.08 -13.50 6.31
C LEU A 411 -0.96 -12.91 7.16
N PHE A 412 -0.63 -11.64 6.89
CA PHE A 412 0.43 -10.96 7.59
C PHE A 412 0.03 -10.50 8.99
N ILE A 413 0.87 -10.86 9.97
CA ILE A 413 0.85 -10.35 11.33
C ILE A 413 1.53 -8.99 11.32
N ARG A 414 0.73 -7.93 11.42
CA ARG A 414 1.19 -6.53 11.42
C ARG A 414 0.83 -5.86 12.74
N TYR A 415 1.81 -5.79 13.64
CA TYR A 415 1.66 -5.07 14.90
C TYR A 415 1.74 -3.55 14.70
N ARG A 416 2.87 -3.07 14.14
CA ARG A 416 3.16 -1.68 13.72
C ARG A 416 4.28 -1.65 12.67
N GLY A 417 4.44 -0.53 11.96
CA GLY A 417 5.43 -0.36 10.90
C GLY A 417 4.82 -0.14 9.51
N ILE A 418 5.58 0.51 8.62
CA ILE A 418 5.25 0.68 7.21
C ILE A 418 5.89 -0.48 6.46
N VAL A 419 5.08 -1.28 5.76
CA VAL A 419 5.64 -2.28 4.84
C VAL A 419 6.18 -1.51 3.64
N PRO A 420 7.49 -1.63 3.31
CA PRO A 420 8.05 -0.88 2.20
C PRO A 420 7.30 -1.14 0.90
N GLU A 421 7.09 -0.08 0.12
CA GLU A 421 6.37 -0.13 -1.15
C GLU A 421 7.00 -1.13 -2.14
N SER A 422 8.33 -1.32 -2.07
CA SER A 422 9.04 -2.35 -2.84
C SER A 422 8.62 -3.77 -2.48
N LEU A 423 8.47 -4.10 -1.19
CA LEU A 423 7.99 -5.42 -0.78
C LEU A 423 6.56 -5.69 -1.27
N ILE A 424 5.71 -4.65 -1.30
CA ILE A 424 4.34 -4.77 -1.83
C ILE A 424 4.38 -5.02 -3.34
N GLU A 425 5.27 -4.33 -4.08
CA GLU A 425 5.48 -4.61 -5.50
C GLU A 425 5.95 -6.06 -5.73
N ASP A 426 6.90 -6.55 -4.93
CA ASP A 426 7.39 -7.93 -5.00
C ASP A 426 6.28 -8.95 -4.72
N MET A 427 5.50 -8.77 -3.64
CA MET A 427 4.33 -9.60 -3.32
C MET A 427 3.34 -9.67 -4.49
N LEU A 428 2.96 -8.51 -5.04
CA LEU A 428 1.91 -8.42 -6.05
C LEU A 428 2.37 -8.76 -7.46
N SER A 429 3.68 -8.97 -7.67
CA SER A 429 4.24 -9.55 -8.90
C SER A 429 3.94 -11.04 -9.04
N MET A 430 3.61 -11.74 -7.95
CA MET A 430 3.29 -13.17 -8.00
C MET A 430 1.90 -13.42 -8.63
N PRO A 431 1.70 -14.59 -9.29
CA PRO A 431 0.41 -14.95 -9.89
C PRO A 431 -0.71 -14.98 -8.85
N GLY A 432 -1.64 -14.02 -8.93
CA GLY A 432 -2.64 -13.76 -7.87
C GLY A 432 -3.62 -14.89 -7.57
N GLN A 433 -3.85 -15.81 -8.51
CA GLN A 433 -4.72 -16.98 -8.30
C GLN A 433 -4.05 -18.06 -7.44
N SER A 434 -2.71 -18.08 -7.42
CA SER A 434 -1.91 -19.03 -6.66
C SER A 434 -1.31 -18.40 -5.41
N TYR A 435 -0.92 -17.13 -5.46
CA TYR A 435 -0.24 -16.44 -4.36
C TYR A 435 -1.04 -15.21 -3.98
N SER A 436 -1.57 -15.24 -2.75
CA SER A 436 -2.42 -14.19 -2.21
C SER A 436 -1.87 -13.70 -0.89
N PHE A 437 -1.94 -12.39 -0.67
CA PHE A 437 -1.36 -11.71 0.49
C PHE A 437 -2.42 -10.82 1.13
N TYR A 438 -2.62 -10.98 2.43
CA TYR A 438 -3.60 -10.25 3.22
C TYR A 438 -2.96 -9.74 4.51
N GLY A 439 -3.60 -8.79 5.17
CA GLY A 439 -3.16 -8.32 6.48
C GLY A 439 -4.20 -7.38 7.05
N LEU A 440 -4.13 -7.15 8.36
CA LEU A 440 -4.99 -6.19 9.02
C LEU A 440 -4.37 -4.78 9.03
N GLN A 441 -5.23 -3.78 9.01
CA GLN A 441 -4.90 -2.37 9.16
C GLN A 441 -5.61 -1.84 10.40
N ARG A 442 -4.84 -1.18 11.28
CA ARG A 442 -5.40 -0.45 12.42
C ARG A 442 -6.08 0.83 11.94
N VAL A 443 -7.24 1.11 12.50
CA VAL A 443 -8.01 2.34 12.35
C VAL A 443 -8.08 2.99 13.72
N GLU A 444 -7.66 4.26 13.81
CA GLU A 444 -7.74 5.03 15.05
C GLU A 444 -9.19 5.38 15.36
N LEU A 445 -9.57 5.21 16.63
CA LEU A 445 -10.87 5.57 17.16
C LEU A 445 -10.68 6.67 18.22
N ARG A 446 -11.56 7.67 18.24
CA ARG A 446 -11.45 8.81 19.17
C ARG A 446 -11.59 8.40 20.64
N ASP A 447 -12.27 7.29 20.90
CA ASP A 447 -12.70 6.79 22.21
C ASP A 447 -11.96 5.52 22.67
N ALA A 448 -10.98 5.04 21.89
CA ALA A 448 -10.24 3.82 22.23
C ALA A 448 -8.74 3.90 21.87
N ILE A 449 -7.89 3.75 22.89
CA ILE A 449 -6.41 3.70 22.74
C ILE A 449 -5.98 2.53 21.82
N GLY A 450 -6.72 1.42 21.82
CA GLY A 450 -6.42 0.24 20.99
C GLY A 450 -6.80 0.36 19.51
N GLY A 451 -7.72 1.27 19.15
CA GLY A 451 -8.31 1.35 17.82
C GLY A 451 -9.15 0.13 17.42
N ALA A 452 -9.46 0.00 16.13
CA ALA A 452 -10.11 -1.17 15.53
C ALA A 452 -9.29 -1.72 14.36
N TYR A 453 -9.48 -2.98 13.99
CA TYR A 453 -8.72 -3.61 12.90
C TYR A 453 -9.64 -4.07 11.75
N ILE A 454 -9.26 -3.73 10.52
CA ILE A 454 -9.97 -4.07 9.29
C ILE A 454 -9.02 -4.72 8.27
N LEU A 455 -9.54 -5.32 7.19
CA LEU A 455 -8.67 -5.83 6.11
C LEU A 455 -7.98 -4.66 5.38
N SER A 456 -6.65 -4.76 5.28
CA SER A 456 -5.84 -3.84 4.49
C SER A 456 -6.20 -3.92 3.01
N ARG A 457 -6.20 -2.76 2.33
CA ARG A 457 -6.33 -2.64 0.88
C ARG A 457 -5.00 -2.56 0.15
N GLN A 458 -3.88 -2.60 0.88
CA GLN A 458 -2.53 -2.44 0.32
C GLN A 458 -2.00 -3.71 -0.36
N TYR A 459 -2.57 -4.88 -0.05
CA TYR A 459 -2.07 -6.18 -0.52
C TYR A 459 -2.93 -6.75 -1.65
N SER A 460 -3.22 -8.05 -1.64
CA SER A 460 -4.06 -8.66 -2.67
C SER A 460 -5.49 -8.12 -2.61
N PRO A 461 -6.21 -8.07 -3.75
CA PRO A 461 -7.61 -7.68 -3.78
C PRO A 461 -8.45 -8.47 -2.78
N ILE A 462 -9.37 -7.79 -2.12
CA ILE A 462 -10.31 -8.39 -1.17
C ILE A 462 -11.57 -8.95 -1.84
N THR A 463 -11.56 -9.10 -3.16
CA THR A 463 -12.65 -9.71 -3.92
C THR A 463 -12.92 -11.13 -3.40
N GLY A 464 -14.17 -11.41 -3.04
CA GLY A 464 -14.56 -12.66 -2.38
C GLY A 464 -14.33 -12.69 -0.86
N LEU A 465 -13.84 -11.59 -0.26
CA LEU A 465 -13.69 -11.40 1.19
C LEU A 465 -14.57 -10.25 1.73
N GLU A 466 -15.58 -9.81 0.98
CA GLU A 466 -16.41 -8.67 1.33
C GLU A 466 -17.18 -8.89 2.64
N ARG A 467 -17.60 -10.13 2.90
CA ARG A 467 -18.26 -10.50 4.16
C ARG A 467 -17.30 -10.40 5.35
N LEU A 468 -16.07 -10.90 5.20
CA LEU A 468 -15.03 -10.78 6.24
C LEU A 468 -14.72 -9.30 6.53
N ASP A 469 -14.56 -8.48 5.49
CA ASP A 469 -14.31 -7.05 5.67
C ASP A 469 -15.46 -6.34 6.40
N ALA A 470 -16.71 -6.64 6.03
CA ALA A 470 -17.89 -6.07 6.69
C ALA A 470 -17.98 -6.49 8.17
N ALA A 471 -17.71 -7.76 8.48
CA ALA A 471 -17.72 -8.29 9.84
C ALA A 471 -16.61 -7.68 10.73
N LEU A 472 -15.40 -7.49 10.20
CA LEU A 472 -14.33 -6.82 10.93
C LEU A 472 -14.68 -5.35 11.24
N ARG A 473 -15.28 -4.65 10.27
CA ARG A 473 -15.75 -3.27 10.43
C ARG A 473 -16.86 -3.14 11.47
N SER A 474 -17.78 -4.10 11.55
CA SER A 474 -18.88 -4.08 12.51
C SER A 474 -18.41 -4.40 13.93
N ARG A 475 -17.55 -5.41 14.08
CA ARG A 475 -17.07 -5.89 15.40
C ARG A 475 -16.20 -4.87 16.11
N ARG A 476 -15.41 -4.06 15.38
CA ARG A 476 -14.42 -3.13 15.96
C ARG A 476 -13.53 -3.80 17.03
N GLY A 477 -13.16 -5.06 16.79
CA GLY A 477 -12.43 -5.87 17.74
C GLY A 477 -10.98 -5.44 17.92
N GLY A 478 -10.36 -5.91 19.01
CA GLY A 478 -8.92 -5.80 19.23
C GLY A 478 -8.11 -6.60 18.20
N TYR A 479 -6.79 -6.46 18.24
CA TYR A 479 -5.90 -7.07 17.25
C TYR A 479 -6.01 -8.61 17.23
N LEU A 480 -5.84 -9.27 18.38
CA LEU A 480 -5.81 -10.73 18.47
C LEU A 480 -7.12 -11.36 17.98
N ASP A 481 -8.26 -10.85 18.44
CA ASP A 481 -9.58 -11.35 18.03
C ASP A 481 -9.81 -11.16 16.54
N SER A 482 -9.45 -9.99 16.01
CA SER A 482 -9.56 -9.69 14.58
C SER A 482 -8.64 -10.58 13.74
N MET A 483 -7.40 -10.83 14.20
CA MET A 483 -6.45 -11.71 13.53
C MET A 483 -6.92 -13.16 13.53
N ARG A 484 -7.37 -13.69 14.66
CA ARG A 484 -7.94 -15.05 14.75
C ARG A 484 -9.17 -15.19 13.85
N PHE A 485 -10.06 -14.20 13.87
CA PHE A 485 -11.25 -14.19 13.02
C PHE A 485 -10.90 -14.21 11.52
N ALA A 486 -9.98 -13.34 11.09
CA ALA A 486 -9.51 -13.30 9.70
C ALA A 486 -8.77 -14.60 9.31
N ALA A 487 -7.93 -15.12 10.20
CA ALA A 487 -7.17 -16.35 9.98
C ALA A 487 -8.08 -17.57 9.81
N LEU A 488 -9.09 -17.74 10.68
CA LEU A 488 -10.06 -18.82 10.55
C LEU A 488 -10.91 -18.66 9.29
N HIS A 489 -11.31 -17.43 8.93
CA HIS A 489 -12.05 -17.18 7.70
C HIS A 489 -11.25 -17.61 6.46
N LEU A 490 -9.97 -17.22 6.39
CA LEU A 490 -9.07 -17.63 5.32
C LEU A 490 -8.78 -19.14 5.35
N PHE A 491 -8.66 -19.76 6.52
CA PHE A 491 -8.50 -21.20 6.68
C PHE A 491 -9.62 -21.98 5.99
N PHE A 492 -10.88 -21.71 6.31
CA PHE A 492 -11.97 -22.44 5.67
C PHE A 492 -12.04 -22.17 4.16
N ARG A 493 -11.79 -20.93 3.72
CA ARG A 493 -11.74 -20.59 2.29
C ARG A 493 -10.71 -21.45 1.56
N GLU A 494 -9.49 -21.53 2.09
CA GLU A 494 -8.42 -22.36 1.51
C GLU A 494 -8.70 -23.86 1.65
N ALA A 495 -9.33 -24.30 2.74
CA ALA A 495 -9.69 -25.70 2.94
C ALA A 495 -10.73 -26.16 1.91
N PHE A 496 -11.74 -25.34 1.62
CA PHE A 496 -12.71 -25.65 0.55
C PHE A 496 -12.07 -25.64 -0.83
N GLN A 497 -11.15 -24.71 -1.10
CA GLN A 497 -10.41 -24.69 -2.37
C GLN A 497 -9.48 -25.91 -2.51
N ALA A 498 -8.82 -26.32 -1.43
CA ALA A 498 -8.01 -27.54 -1.39
C ALA A 498 -8.88 -28.77 -1.69
N ALA A 499 -10.02 -28.91 -1.01
CA ALA A 499 -10.95 -30.01 -1.22
C ALA A 499 -11.47 -30.08 -2.67
N ALA A 500 -11.88 -28.93 -3.23
CA ALA A 500 -12.35 -28.83 -4.62
C ALA A 500 -11.26 -29.21 -5.65
N GLN A 501 -9.99 -29.05 -5.30
CA GLN A 501 -8.83 -29.41 -6.15
C GLN A 501 -8.29 -30.81 -5.88
N GLY A 502 -8.90 -31.58 -4.96
CA GLY A 502 -8.37 -32.88 -4.54
C GLY A 502 -7.03 -32.80 -3.79
N ARG A 503 -6.73 -31.65 -3.19
CA ARG A 503 -5.49 -31.35 -2.46
C ARG A 503 -5.72 -31.29 -0.95
N LYS A 504 -4.63 -31.28 -0.18
CA LYS A 504 -4.64 -31.05 1.26
C LYS A 504 -4.24 -29.62 1.60
N LEU A 505 -4.57 -29.15 2.79
CA LEU A 505 -4.18 -27.83 3.31
C LEU A 505 -3.14 -27.99 4.43
N LEU A 506 -2.05 -27.23 4.35
CA LEU A 506 -1.04 -27.12 5.39
C LEU A 506 -1.10 -25.73 6.04
N PRO A 507 -1.61 -25.63 7.28
CA PRO A 507 -1.48 -24.44 8.10
C PRO A 507 -0.04 -24.30 8.61
N ILE A 508 0.60 -23.17 8.32
CA ILE A 508 1.89 -22.76 8.87
C ILE A 508 1.67 -21.42 9.56
N GLU A 509 1.88 -21.37 10.88
CA GLU A 509 1.55 -20.18 11.66
C GLU A 509 2.64 -19.80 12.66
N ASP A 510 2.76 -18.49 12.87
CA ASP A 510 3.52 -17.89 13.96
C ASP A 510 2.55 -17.33 14.99
N GLY A 511 2.30 -18.10 16.06
CA GLY A 511 1.60 -17.59 17.25
C GLY A 511 0.31 -18.31 17.65
N GLY A 512 -0.07 -19.43 17.03
CA GLY A 512 -1.23 -20.23 17.42
C GLY A 512 -2.58 -19.54 17.22
N TYR A 513 -2.80 -18.88 16.08
CA TYR A 513 -4.05 -18.23 15.72
C TYR A 513 -5.16 -19.21 15.34
N ILE A 514 -4.82 -20.36 14.73
CA ILE A 514 -5.83 -21.30 14.22
C ILE A 514 -5.70 -22.70 14.82
N ALA A 515 -4.53 -23.34 14.85
CA ALA A 515 -4.42 -24.73 15.27
C ALA A 515 -5.03 -25.03 16.67
N PRO A 516 -4.84 -24.19 17.72
CA PRO A 516 -5.52 -24.40 19.00
C PRO A 516 -7.04 -24.35 18.89
N VAL A 517 -7.59 -23.42 18.11
CA VAL A 517 -9.04 -23.24 17.93
C VAL A 517 -9.65 -24.41 17.17
N LEU A 518 -8.98 -24.90 16.12
CA LEU A 518 -9.44 -26.04 15.34
C LEU A 518 -9.53 -27.31 16.20
N ASN A 519 -8.51 -27.56 17.04
CA ASN A 519 -8.54 -28.69 17.96
C ASN A 519 -9.69 -28.57 18.98
N ARG A 520 -9.88 -27.40 19.60
CA ARG A 520 -11.02 -27.16 20.51
C ARG A 520 -12.37 -27.46 19.86
N PHE A 521 -12.61 -26.99 18.62
CA PHE A 521 -13.85 -27.28 17.89
C PHE A 521 -14.08 -28.77 17.66
N CYS A 522 -13.01 -29.55 17.46
CA CYS A 522 -13.10 -31.00 17.30
C CYS A 522 -13.52 -31.68 18.61
N HIS A 523 -12.95 -31.27 19.74
CA HIS A 523 -13.26 -31.84 21.06
C HIS A 523 -14.61 -31.39 21.62
N GLU A 524 -15.05 -30.17 21.28
CA GLU A 524 -16.40 -29.67 21.58
C GLU A 524 -17.50 -30.38 20.77
N GLY A 525 -17.13 -31.24 19.81
CA GLY A 525 -18.09 -32.01 19.01
C GLY A 525 -18.86 -31.16 18.02
N LYS A 526 -18.34 -29.99 17.62
CA LYS A 526 -19.01 -29.11 16.66
C LYS A 526 -19.21 -29.79 15.31
N THR A 527 -20.31 -29.44 14.67
CA THR A 527 -20.54 -29.68 13.24
C THR A 527 -19.75 -28.68 12.39
N LEU A 528 -19.56 -28.98 11.11
CA LEU A 528 -18.95 -28.05 10.16
C LEU A 528 -19.73 -26.72 10.09
N GLU A 529 -21.06 -26.77 10.13
CA GLU A 529 -21.90 -25.57 10.11
C GLU A 529 -21.68 -24.67 11.33
N GLU A 530 -21.60 -25.23 12.54
CA GLU A 530 -21.30 -24.47 13.76
C GLU A 530 -19.91 -23.85 13.75
N ALA A 531 -18.92 -24.57 13.22
CA ALA A 531 -17.55 -24.05 13.09
C ALA A 531 -17.48 -22.88 12.08
N LEU A 532 -18.21 -22.96 10.96
CA LEU A 532 -18.31 -21.88 9.98
C LEU A 532 -19.06 -20.65 10.53
N ALA A 533 -20.10 -20.88 11.34
CA ALA A 533 -20.88 -19.81 11.95
C ALA A 533 -20.01 -18.92 12.87
N PHE A 534 -19.01 -19.50 13.56
CA PHE A 534 -18.05 -18.75 14.37
C PHE A 534 -17.29 -17.68 13.56
N CYS A 535 -17.08 -17.94 12.26
CA CYS A 535 -16.36 -17.09 11.33
C CYS A 535 -17.29 -16.29 10.39
N GLU A 536 -18.59 -16.26 10.70
CA GLU A 536 -19.65 -15.63 9.91
C GLU A 536 -19.64 -16.06 8.42
N MET A 537 -19.27 -17.32 8.16
CA MET A 537 -19.32 -17.91 6.83
C MET A 537 -20.55 -18.79 6.67
N GLY A 538 -21.19 -18.66 5.51
CA GLY A 538 -22.17 -19.65 5.08
C GLY A 538 -21.46 -20.85 4.46
N PRO A 539 -21.93 -22.09 4.70
CA PRO A 539 -21.39 -23.27 4.03
C PRO A 539 -21.55 -23.13 2.51
N PRO A 540 -20.52 -23.51 1.71
CA PRO A 540 -20.68 -23.68 0.27
C PRO A 540 -21.88 -24.58 -0.04
N PRO A 541 -22.56 -24.43 -1.19
CA PRO A 541 -23.74 -25.23 -1.53
C PRO A 541 -23.48 -26.74 -1.48
N GLU A 542 -22.26 -27.16 -1.82
CA GLU A 542 -21.83 -28.56 -1.88
C GLU A 542 -21.22 -29.08 -0.57
N ALA A 543 -21.07 -28.22 0.46
CA ALA A 543 -20.43 -28.62 1.71
C ALA A 543 -21.38 -29.46 2.59
N PRO A 544 -20.90 -30.57 3.19
CA PRO A 544 -21.68 -31.37 4.12
C PRO A 544 -21.95 -30.58 5.40
N LYS A 545 -23.19 -30.14 5.62
CA LYS A 545 -23.52 -29.23 6.73
C LYS A 545 -23.48 -29.89 8.10
N THR A 546 -23.95 -31.13 8.19
CA THR A 546 -24.17 -31.86 9.45
C THR A 546 -23.04 -32.81 9.83
N VAL A 547 -21.95 -32.86 9.06
CA VAL A 547 -20.79 -33.69 9.39
C VAL A 547 -20.09 -33.12 10.62
N LEU A 548 -19.55 -34.00 11.48
CA LEU A 548 -18.71 -33.55 12.59
C LEU A 548 -17.46 -32.87 12.03
N PHE A 549 -17.12 -31.73 12.62
CA PHE A 549 -15.99 -30.92 12.18
C PHE A 549 -14.68 -31.72 12.15
N ARG A 550 -14.46 -32.57 13.16
CA ARG A 550 -13.28 -33.45 13.24
C ARG A 550 -13.13 -34.40 12.05
N GLU A 551 -14.23 -34.93 11.53
CA GLU A 551 -14.24 -35.91 10.44
C GLU A 551 -13.94 -35.22 9.12
N TRP A 552 -14.55 -34.04 8.91
CA TRP A 552 -14.25 -33.19 7.77
C TRP A 552 -12.78 -32.73 7.78
N LEU A 553 -12.31 -32.29 8.95
CA LEU A 553 -10.96 -31.74 9.14
C LEU A 553 -9.86 -32.77 8.86
N ALA A 554 -10.02 -34.01 9.37
CA ALA A 554 -9.10 -35.11 9.09
C ALA A 554 -8.98 -35.43 7.59
N GLY A 555 -10.04 -35.17 6.83
CA GLY A 555 -10.06 -35.31 5.38
C GLY A 555 -9.26 -34.25 4.63
N ILE A 556 -8.88 -33.13 5.26
CA ILE A 556 -8.33 -31.97 4.55
C ILE A 556 -7.00 -31.44 5.13
N VAL A 557 -6.81 -31.49 6.44
CA VAL A 557 -5.60 -31.01 7.13
C VAL A 557 -4.84 -32.21 7.72
N PRO A 558 -3.69 -32.59 7.16
CA PRO A 558 -2.92 -33.72 7.65
C PRO A 558 -2.07 -33.36 8.88
N ALA A 559 -1.63 -32.11 8.99
CA ALA A 559 -0.84 -31.59 10.11
C ALA A 559 -0.86 -30.05 10.13
N THR A 560 -0.47 -29.47 11.27
CA THR A 560 -0.22 -28.02 11.42
C THR A 560 1.23 -27.76 11.78
N PHE A 561 1.78 -26.61 11.39
CA PHE A 561 3.16 -26.21 11.66
C PHE A 561 3.20 -24.91 12.45
N GLU A 562 3.84 -24.93 13.63
CA GLU A 562 3.95 -23.76 14.51
C GLU A 562 5.39 -23.24 14.59
N HIS A 563 5.54 -21.93 14.43
CA HIS A 563 6.81 -21.23 14.43
C HIS A 563 7.27 -20.82 15.83
N THR A 564 6.37 -20.41 16.74
CA THR A 564 6.74 -19.79 18.03
C THR A 564 6.23 -20.50 19.27
N ALA A 565 6.93 -20.27 20.38
CA ALA A 565 6.59 -20.83 21.68
C ALA A 565 5.17 -20.47 22.12
N ASN A 566 4.63 -19.32 21.68
CA ASN A 566 3.27 -18.94 22.03
C ASN A 566 2.22 -19.91 21.49
N GLY A 567 2.31 -20.29 20.21
CA GLY A 567 1.37 -21.27 19.67
C GLY A 567 1.62 -22.67 20.19
N TYR A 568 2.88 -23.04 20.46
CA TYR A 568 3.22 -24.29 21.12
C TYR A 568 2.53 -24.43 22.49
N TYR A 569 2.63 -23.41 23.36
CA TYR A 569 2.00 -23.46 24.68
C TYR A 569 0.48 -23.49 24.57
N GLN A 570 -0.13 -22.74 23.65
CA GLN A 570 -1.58 -22.83 23.43
C GLN A 570 -2.03 -24.22 22.95
N LEU A 571 -1.21 -24.93 22.17
CA LEU A 571 -1.48 -26.31 21.80
C LEU A 571 -1.35 -27.27 22.99
N GLN A 572 -0.35 -27.06 23.85
CA GLN A 572 -0.22 -27.81 25.10
C GLN A 572 -1.45 -27.59 26.00
N ASP A 573 -1.87 -26.33 26.19
CA ASP A 573 -3.07 -26.00 26.98
C ASP A 573 -4.30 -26.74 26.43
N VAL A 574 -4.48 -26.78 25.10
CA VAL A 574 -5.58 -27.54 24.47
C VAL A 574 -5.45 -29.04 24.71
N GLN A 575 -4.25 -29.60 24.60
CA GLN A 575 -4.01 -31.02 24.84
C GLN A 575 -4.26 -31.40 26.31
N GLU A 576 -3.91 -30.54 27.26
CA GLU A 576 -4.19 -30.72 28.68
C GLU A 576 -5.68 -30.59 28.98
N GLU A 577 -6.34 -29.55 28.46
CA GLU A 577 -7.76 -29.29 28.66
C GLU A 577 -8.67 -30.36 28.02
N CYS A 578 -8.31 -30.82 26.81
CA CYS A 578 -9.12 -31.76 26.03
C CYS A 578 -8.67 -33.23 26.14
N GLY A 579 -7.51 -33.47 26.79
CA GLY A 579 -6.89 -34.79 26.95
C GLY A 579 -6.17 -35.34 25.72
N ALA A 580 -6.33 -34.73 24.54
CA ALA A 580 -5.67 -35.10 23.30
C ALA A 580 -5.69 -33.95 22.30
N LEU A 581 -4.94 -34.09 21.21
CA LEU A 581 -5.14 -33.31 19.99
C LEU A 581 -5.94 -34.13 18.96
N GLN A 582 -6.55 -33.44 18.00
CA GLN A 582 -7.21 -34.05 16.84
C GLN A 582 -6.29 -34.09 15.61
N ILE A 583 -5.34 -33.15 15.53
CA ILE A 583 -4.42 -33.00 14.40
C ILE A 583 -2.96 -33.06 14.94
N PRO A 584 -2.05 -33.81 14.30
CA PRO A 584 -0.62 -33.72 14.58
C PRO A 584 -0.10 -32.30 14.39
N ALA A 585 0.62 -31.77 15.39
CA ALA A 585 1.22 -30.44 15.32
C ALA A 585 2.74 -30.55 15.33
N PHE A 586 3.40 -30.08 14.28
CA PHE A 586 4.86 -30.02 14.18
C PHE A 586 5.33 -28.62 14.52
N THR A 587 6.47 -28.50 15.20
CA THR A 587 6.94 -27.17 15.59
C THR A 587 8.45 -27.07 15.68
N ILE A 588 8.96 -25.91 15.26
CA ILE A 588 10.34 -25.47 15.53
C ILE A 588 10.42 -24.55 16.74
N ALA A 589 9.29 -24.26 17.41
CA ALA A 589 9.20 -23.32 18.54
C ALA A 589 10.21 -23.60 19.65
N LEU A 590 10.59 -24.86 19.82
CA LEU A 590 11.52 -25.33 20.83
C LEU A 590 12.89 -25.76 20.30
N SER A 591 13.15 -25.59 19.00
CA SER A 591 14.44 -25.97 18.41
C SER A 591 15.58 -25.26 19.11
N ARG A 592 16.75 -25.90 19.18
CA ARG A 592 17.91 -25.31 19.84
C ARG A 592 18.35 -24.03 19.13
N TYR A 593 18.30 -24.02 17.80
CA TYR A 593 18.68 -22.85 17.02
C TYR A 593 17.77 -21.66 17.32
N LYS A 594 16.45 -21.87 17.38
CA LYS A 594 15.47 -20.85 17.75
C LYS A 594 15.63 -20.37 19.18
N ASN A 595 15.74 -21.28 20.15
CA ASN A 595 15.78 -20.91 21.57
C ASN A 595 17.11 -20.30 22.04
N VAL A 596 18.18 -20.43 21.26
CA VAL A 596 19.49 -19.87 21.59
C VAL A 596 19.84 -18.73 20.64
N ASN A 597 20.03 -19.01 19.35
CA ASN A 597 20.57 -18.04 18.40
C ASN A 597 19.56 -16.95 18.04
N GLU A 598 18.32 -17.33 17.73
CA GLU A 598 17.24 -16.36 17.46
C GLU A 598 16.89 -15.59 18.73
N ALA A 599 16.79 -16.26 19.88
CA ALA A 599 16.45 -15.62 21.15
C ALA A 599 17.48 -14.55 21.58
N GLU A 600 18.78 -14.84 21.44
CA GLU A 600 19.86 -13.88 21.71
C GLU A 600 19.77 -12.66 20.78
N SER A 601 19.63 -12.91 19.47
CA SER A 601 19.51 -11.85 18.47
C SER A 601 18.24 -11.01 18.66
N CYS A 602 17.14 -11.65 19.06
CA CYS A 602 15.89 -10.98 19.41
C CYS A 602 16.09 -10.05 20.61
N ALA A 603 16.78 -10.49 21.67
CA ALA A 603 17.08 -9.65 22.83
C ALA A 603 17.87 -8.39 22.45
N TYR A 604 18.90 -8.53 21.62
CA TYR A 604 19.65 -7.37 21.11
C TYR A 604 18.80 -6.45 20.24
N SER A 605 17.93 -6.99 19.38
CA SER A 605 17.02 -6.18 18.55
C SER A 605 16.03 -5.36 19.38
N ILE A 606 15.48 -5.94 20.46
CA ILE A 606 14.58 -5.25 21.41
C ILE A 606 15.31 -4.09 22.07
N LEU A 607 16.53 -4.35 22.55
CA LEU A 607 17.33 -3.35 23.25
C LEU A 607 17.73 -2.19 22.33
N ASN A 608 18.18 -2.51 21.11
CA ASN A 608 18.51 -1.50 20.10
C ASN A 608 17.29 -0.65 19.71
N ALA A 609 16.10 -1.24 19.64
CA ALA A 609 14.86 -0.51 19.37
C ALA A 609 14.54 0.49 20.49
N VAL A 610 14.68 0.09 21.76
CA VAL A 610 14.52 0.99 22.92
C VAL A 610 15.56 2.12 22.86
N GLU A 611 16.84 1.80 22.63
CA GLU A 611 17.91 2.80 22.52
C GLU A 611 17.66 3.80 21.39
N SER A 612 17.14 3.35 20.25
CA SER A 612 16.80 4.21 19.12
C SER A 612 15.69 5.23 19.47
N ILE A 613 14.62 4.80 20.14
CA ILE A 613 13.57 5.71 20.63
C ILE A 613 14.14 6.67 21.68
N PHE A 614 14.96 6.16 22.60
CA PHE A 614 15.60 6.99 23.62
C PHE A 614 16.46 8.08 23.01
N HIS A 615 17.27 7.79 22.00
CA HIS A 615 18.03 8.81 21.29
C HIS A 615 17.12 9.87 20.65
N GLY A 616 16.00 9.47 20.04
CA GLY A 616 14.98 10.39 19.53
C GLY A 616 14.35 11.29 20.60
N LEU A 617 14.24 10.79 21.84
CA LEU A 617 13.75 11.53 23.01
C LEU A 617 14.86 12.31 23.76
N GLY A 618 16.11 12.26 23.30
CA GLY A 618 17.25 12.85 24.02
C GLY A 618 17.59 12.14 25.34
N LYS A 619 17.26 10.85 25.45
CA LYS A 619 17.50 9.97 26.61
C LYS A 619 18.56 8.90 26.27
N CYS A 620 19.04 8.18 27.28
CA CYS A 620 19.91 7.03 27.08
C CYS A 620 19.65 5.94 28.12
N ILE A 621 20.06 4.71 27.80
CA ILE A 621 19.87 3.57 28.68
C ILE A 621 20.80 3.58 29.90
N MET A 622 21.97 4.25 29.80
CA MET A 622 23.02 4.22 30.83
C MET A 622 22.56 4.72 32.21
N HIS A 623 21.54 5.59 32.24
CA HIS A 623 21.00 6.18 33.48
C HIS A 623 19.70 5.52 33.96
N ARG A 624 19.27 4.40 33.37
CA ARG A 624 17.97 3.78 33.67
C ARG A 624 18.07 2.81 34.84
N GLN A 625 17.01 2.79 35.64
CA GLN A 625 16.75 1.77 36.64
C GLN A 625 15.74 0.80 36.01
N THR A 626 16.29 -0.24 35.39
CA THR A 626 15.55 -1.11 34.48
C THR A 626 15.06 -2.36 35.19
N LEU A 627 13.80 -2.71 34.98
CA LEU A 627 13.19 -3.97 35.37
C LEU A 627 12.88 -4.82 34.14
N VAL A 628 13.46 -6.02 34.07
CA VAL A 628 13.21 -7.03 33.05
C VAL A 628 12.26 -8.09 33.60
N LEU A 629 11.06 -8.17 33.04
CA LEU A 629 10.08 -9.19 33.38
C LEU A 629 10.32 -10.44 32.52
N GLY A 630 10.46 -11.60 33.14
CA GLY A 630 10.83 -12.85 32.48
C GLY A 630 12.34 -13.02 32.30
N SER A 631 13.14 -12.56 33.27
CA SER A 631 14.62 -12.52 33.16
C SER A 631 15.30 -13.89 33.02
N ARG A 632 14.58 -15.00 33.21
CA ARG A 632 15.07 -16.38 32.99
C ARG A 632 14.33 -17.10 31.85
N GLY A 633 13.56 -16.36 31.04
CA GLY A 633 13.02 -16.84 29.77
C GLY A 633 14.08 -16.88 28.66
N ASN A 634 13.77 -17.54 27.53
CA ASN A 634 14.71 -17.74 26.42
C ASN A 634 15.27 -16.42 25.88
N ILE A 635 14.41 -15.42 25.65
CA ILE A 635 14.84 -14.07 25.23
C ILE A 635 15.27 -13.24 26.45
N GLY A 636 14.51 -13.36 27.55
CA GLY A 636 14.66 -12.48 28.71
C GLY A 636 16.01 -12.60 29.41
N HIS A 637 16.65 -13.77 29.42
CA HIS A 637 17.97 -13.92 30.04
C HIS A 637 19.08 -13.21 29.25
N PHE A 638 19.02 -13.24 27.91
CA PHE A 638 19.94 -12.48 27.06
C PHE A 638 19.68 -10.99 27.20
N LEU A 639 18.40 -10.58 27.24
CA LEU A 639 18.02 -9.18 27.42
C LEU A 639 18.49 -8.63 28.76
N PHE A 640 18.25 -9.37 29.85
CA PHE A 640 18.69 -8.99 31.19
C PHE A 640 20.21 -8.80 31.24
N ARG A 641 20.98 -9.77 30.71
CA ARG A 641 22.44 -9.66 30.59
C ARG A 641 22.86 -8.42 29.80
N ALA A 642 22.28 -8.22 28.61
CA ALA A 642 22.64 -7.13 27.72
C ALA A 642 22.30 -5.74 28.33
N VAL A 643 21.21 -5.64 29.09
CA VAL A 643 20.85 -4.43 29.84
C VAL A 643 21.83 -4.21 31.00
N SER A 644 22.15 -5.24 31.78
CA SER A 644 23.12 -5.16 32.89
C SER A 644 24.48 -4.64 32.42
N GLU A 645 24.91 -5.02 31.22
CA GLU A 645 26.17 -4.56 30.62
C GLU A 645 26.12 -3.10 30.14
N ARG A 646 24.93 -2.51 29.92
CA ARG A 646 24.75 -1.15 29.38
C ARG A 646 24.41 -0.07 30.43
N VAL A 647 23.93 -0.43 31.61
CA VAL A 647 23.45 0.53 32.63
C VAL A 647 24.56 1.06 33.55
N SER A 648 25.50 1.84 33.03
CA SER A 648 26.70 2.31 33.77
C SER A 648 26.42 3.18 35.02
N HIS A 649 25.34 3.96 35.02
CA HIS A 649 24.95 4.85 36.12
C HIS A 649 23.56 4.49 36.69
N GLY A 650 23.04 3.34 36.25
CA GLY A 650 21.71 2.85 36.55
C GLY A 650 21.75 1.53 37.30
N GLY A 651 20.73 0.70 37.05
CA GLY A 651 20.63 -0.64 37.63
C GLY A 651 19.76 -1.52 36.73
N ALA A 652 20.02 -2.83 36.76
CA ALA A 652 19.22 -3.82 36.06
C ALA A 652 18.69 -4.82 37.08
N TYR A 653 17.37 -5.03 37.05
CA TYR A 653 16.66 -5.94 37.92
C TYR A 653 15.83 -6.91 37.09
N GLY A 654 15.66 -8.14 37.55
CA GLY A 654 14.91 -9.19 36.89
C GLY A 654 13.79 -9.73 37.78
N ILE A 655 12.64 -10.04 37.19
CA ILE A 655 11.59 -10.82 37.83
C ILE A 655 11.32 -12.07 37.00
N ASP A 656 11.38 -13.25 37.61
CA ASP A 656 11.02 -14.50 36.96
C ASP A 656 10.56 -15.56 37.96
N LEU A 657 9.45 -16.25 37.66
CA LEU A 657 8.89 -17.30 38.51
C LEU A 657 9.83 -18.51 38.67
N LYS A 658 10.78 -18.71 37.75
CA LYS A 658 11.80 -19.77 37.80
C LYS A 658 12.88 -19.51 38.86
N MET A 659 12.90 -18.33 39.49
CA MET A 659 13.87 -18.01 40.53
C MET A 659 13.58 -18.79 41.82
N ASN A 660 14.55 -19.61 42.24
CA ASN A 660 14.50 -20.31 43.53
C ASN A 660 14.80 -19.35 44.68
N ALA A 661 14.21 -19.61 45.86
CA ALA A 661 14.56 -18.96 47.12
C ALA A 661 15.96 -19.39 47.59
N GLY A 662 17.00 -18.85 46.94
CA GLY A 662 18.42 -19.06 47.27
C GLY A 662 19.13 -17.75 47.60
N PRO A 663 20.45 -17.76 47.89
CA PRO A 663 21.17 -16.55 48.26
C PRO A 663 21.02 -15.51 47.14
N LYS A 664 20.30 -14.44 47.46
CA LYS A 664 19.86 -13.40 46.52
C LYS A 664 21.08 -12.72 45.93
N THR A 665 21.41 -13.02 44.68
CA THR A 665 22.06 -12.02 43.84
C THR A 665 21.10 -10.83 43.82
N PHE A 666 21.54 -9.66 44.28
CA PHE A 666 20.69 -8.48 44.55
C PHE A 666 19.91 -7.92 43.34
N ALA A 667 19.92 -8.61 42.20
CA ALA A 667 19.39 -8.15 40.92
C ALA A 667 18.23 -9.01 40.38
N GLU A 668 17.93 -10.21 40.87
CA GLU A 668 16.81 -11.02 40.36
C GLU A 668 15.89 -11.54 41.48
N PHE A 669 14.58 -11.54 41.24
CA PHE A 669 13.53 -11.84 42.22
C PHE A 669 12.46 -12.73 41.62
N SER A 670 11.70 -13.45 42.46
CA SER A 670 10.59 -14.28 41.97
C SER A 670 9.31 -13.47 41.74
N ARG A 671 9.13 -12.39 42.52
CA ARG A 671 7.94 -11.52 42.50
C ARG A 671 8.31 -10.07 42.79
N ILE A 672 7.45 -9.13 42.36
CA ILE A 672 7.71 -7.69 42.52
C ILE A 672 7.71 -7.26 44.00
N GLU A 673 6.96 -7.95 44.86
CA GLU A 673 6.89 -7.66 46.29
C GLU A 673 8.22 -7.96 47.03
N GLU A 674 9.08 -8.80 46.45
CA GLU A 674 10.38 -9.16 47.02
C GLU A 674 11.47 -8.12 46.71
N VAL A 675 11.21 -7.23 45.75
CA VAL A 675 12.14 -6.18 45.34
C VAL A 675 12.25 -5.12 46.45
N PRO A 676 13.46 -4.76 46.92
CA PRO A 676 13.64 -3.78 47.98
C PRO A 676 12.98 -2.43 47.67
N GLY A 677 12.43 -1.80 48.72
CA GLY A 677 11.77 -0.50 48.64
C GLY A 677 12.60 0.60 48.00
N THR A 678 13.92 0.55 48.20
CA THR A 678 14.89 1.49 47.64
C THR A 678 15.12 1.30 46.14
N ALA A 679 14.88 0.10 45.60
CA ALA A 679 15.08 -0.23 44.20
C ALA A 679 13.81 0.05 43.37
N TRP A 680 12.65 -0.50 43.72
CA TRP A 680 11.47 -0.37 42.84
C TRP A 680 10.96 1.07 42.73
N ARG A 681 11.19 1.91 43.74
CA ARG A 681 10.79 3.33 43.70
C ARG A 681 11.53 4.13 42.63
N SER A 682 12.75 3.73 42.29
CA SER A 682 13.56 4.42 41.27
C SER A 682 13.38 3.85 39.87
N PHE A 683 12.64 2.74 39.70
CA PHE A 683 12.42 2.13 38.40
C PHE A 683 11.78 3.11 37.42
N ASP A 684 12.41 3.23 36.26
CA ASP A 684 11.96 4.10 35.18
C ASP A 684 11.84 3.36 33.84
N LEU A 685 12.44 2.18 33.66
CA LEU A 685 12.30 1.39 32.44
C LEU A 685 11.83 -0.03 32.75
N PHE A 686 10.77 -0.48 32.07
CA PHE A 686 10.17 -1.79 32.20
C PHE A 686 10.21 -2.52 30.85
N LEU A 687 10.92 -3.64 30.82
CA LEU A 687 11.06 -4.49 29.63
C LEU A 687 10.32 -5.82 29.85
N GLY A 688 9.30 -6.08 29.04
CA GLY A 688 8.41 -7.24 29.21
C GLY A 688 8.71 -8.40 28.27
N MET A 689 9.04 -9.59 28.80
CA MET A 689 9.28 -10.83 28.05
C MET A 689 8.47 -12.05 28.57
N THR A 690 7.42 -11.81 29.36
CA THR A 690 6.68 -12.86 30.08
C THR A 690 5.54 -13.48 29.28
N GLY A 691 4.98 -12.76 28.31
CA GLY A 691 3.80 -13.23 27.61
C GLY A 691 2.51 -13.22 28.42
N VAL A 692 2.55 -12.63 29.62
CA VAL A 692 1.43 -12.46 30.55
C VAL A 692 1.66 -11.19 31.38
N SER A 693 0.58 -10.52 31.76
CA SER A 693 0.64 -9.33 32.59
C SER A 693 0.95 -9.69 34.05
N VAL A 694 2.23 -9.63 34.44
CA VAL A 694 2.70 -9.98 35.79
C VAL A 694 2.50 -8.82 36.77
N LEU A 695 2.69 -7.58 36.32
CA LEU A 695 2.47 -6.40 37.12
C LEU A 695 0.99 -6.01 37.06
N LYS A 696 0.37 -5.81 38.24
CA LYS A 696 -1.06 -5.49 38.37
C LYS A 696 -1.29 -4.01 38.66
N ARG A 697 -2.55 -3.59 38.56
CA ARG A 697 -2.98 -2.21 38.81
C ARG A 697 -2.43 -1.65 40.11
N GLU A 698 -2.47 -2.45 41.18
CA GLU A 698 -2.01 -2.05 42.52
C GLU A 698 -0.54 -1.62 42.51
N PHE A 699 0.30 -2.30 41.73
CA PHE A 699 1.70 -1.93 41.58
C PHE A 699 1.87 -0.65 40.77
N PHE A 700 1.16 -0.50 39.64
CA PHE A 700 1.27 0.70 38.81
C PHE A 700 0.78 1.96 39.54
N GLU A 701 -0.31 1.85 40.29
CA GLU A 701 -0.84 2.92 41.14
C GLU A 701 0.18 3.30 42.22
N LYS A 702 0.77 2.30 42.88
CA LYS A 702 1.86 2.51 43.86
C LYS A 702 3.08 3.16 43.22
N LEU A 703 3.46 2.76 42.00
CA LEU A 703 4.60 3.33 41.27
C LEU A 703 4.36 4.80 40.93
N LEU A 704 3.16 5.18 40.49
CA LEU A 704 2.83 6.57 40.20
C LEU A 704 2.82 7.45 41.46
N LEU A 705 2.25 6.94 42.56
CA LEU A 705 2.11 7.70 43.80
C LEU A 705 3.40 7.75 44.64
N GLN A 706 4.22 6.70 44.62
CA GLN A 706 5.36 6.57 45.56
C GLN A 706 6.72 6.43 44.87
N GLY A 707 6.74 6.22 43.55
CA GLY A 707 7.98 6.18 42.77
C GLY A 707 8.56 7.57 42.55
N SER A 708 9.89 7.67 42.50
CA SER A 708 10.62 8.93 42.31
C SER A 708 10.75 9.33 40.85
N ALA A 709 10.73 8.37 39.91
CA ALA A 709 10.87 8.63 38.48
C ALA A 709 9.69 9.43 37.91
N GLN A 710 9.95 10.61 37.34
CA GLN A 710 8.92 11.44 36.69
C GLN A 710 8.45 10.84 35.35
N GLU A 711 9.40 10.25 34.61
CA GLU A 711 9.18 9.61 33.32
C GLU A 711 9.35 8.10 33.47
N ILE A 712 8.37 7.32 33.01
CA ILE A 712 8.33 5.87 33.17
C ILE A 712 8.09 5.23 31.81
N PHE A 713 8.95 4.32 31.39
CA PHE A 713 9.01 3.74 30.06
C PHE A 713 8.64 2.27 30.09
N PHE A 714 7.77 1.84 29.17
CA PHE A 714 7.33 0.46 29.02
C PHE A 714 7.58 -0.01 27.60
N ALA A 715 8.30 -1.12 27.43
CA ALA A 715 8.53 -1.75 26.14
C ALA A 715 8.28 -3.26 26.24
N SER A 716 7.38 -3.78 25.40
CA SER A 716 7.23 -5.24 25.25
C SER A 716 8.19 -5.74 24.18
N GLY A 717 8.82 -6.88 24.42
CA GLY A 717 9.56 -7.62 23.39
C GLY A 717 8.91 -8.95 23.02
N SER A 718 7.78 -9.33 23.62
CA SER A 718 7.13 -10.61 23.38
C SER A 718 5.96 -10.49 22.42
N THR A 719 5.85 -11.45 21.51
CA THR A 719 4.80 -11.55 20.48
C THR A 719 3.40 -11.77 21.05
N LYS A 720 3.25 -12.05 22.35
CA LYS A 720 1.95 -12.23 23.00
C LYS A 720 1.25 -10.91 23.35
N THR A 721 1.97 -9.78 23.34
CA THR A 721 1.42 -8.41 23.51
C THR A 721 0.67 -8.15 24.83
N SER A 722 0.86 -9.00 25.83
CA SER A 722 0.01 -9.05 27.03
C SER A 722 0.76 -8.67 28.30
N GLU A 723 2.06 -8.38 28.24
CA GLU A 723 2.92 -8.11 29.41
C GLU A 723 2.47 -6.87 30.19
N PHE A 724 1.84 -5.93 29.48
CA PHE A 724 1.33 -4.67 30.03
C PHE A 724 -0.17 -4.50 29.75
N ALA A 725 -0.90 -5.60 29.57
CA ALA A 725 -2.34 -5.56 29.35
C ALA A 725 -3.08 -4.90 30.54
N ASP A 726 -2.70 -5.23 31.79
CA ASP A 726 -3.32 -4.58 32.97
C ASP A 726 -3.05 -3.07 33.01
N LEU A 727 -1.84 -2.62 32.62
CA LEU A 727 -1.50 -1.19 32.54
C LEU A 727 -2.34 -0.48 31.48
N THR A 728 -2.37 -1.02 30.25
CA THR A 728 -3.07 -0.39 29.12
C THR A 728 -4.58 -0.37 29.32
N ASN A 729 -5.16 -1.44 29.90
CA ASN A 729 -6.57 -1.48 30.28
C ASN A 729 -6.88 -0.43 31.34
N TRP A 730 -6.07 -0.37 32.40
CA TRP A 730 -6.26 0.61 33.47
C TRP A 730 -6.14 2.06 32.99
N LEU A 731 -5.15 2.39 32.16
CA LEU A 731 -5.04 3.70 31.54
C LEU A 731 -6.24 4.01 30.65
N GLY A 732 -6.73 3.02 29.89
CA GLY A 732 -7.95 3.15 29.09
C GLY A 732 -9.20 3.44 29.94
N ASP A 733 -9.33 2.79 31.11
CA ASP A 733 -10.42 3.05 32.05
C ASP A 733 -10.34 4.45 32.64
N LEU A 734 -9.12 4.92 32.98
CA LEU A 734 -8.92 6.29 33.45
C LEU A 734 -9.32 7.32 32.38
N VAL A 735 -8.93 7.12 31.12
CA VAL A 735 -9.28 8.03 30.02
C VAL A 735 -10.80 8.10 29.76
N ARG A 736 -11.53 7.01 30.00
CA ARG A 736 -13.00 6.96 29.84
C ARG A 736 -13.78 7.49 31.04
N SER A 737 -13.13 7.67 32.19
CA SER A 737 -13.79 8.16 33.41
C SER A 737 -14.05 9.67 33.33
N GLU A 738 -15.24 10.12 33.71
CA GLU A 738 -15.55 11.55 33.84
C GLU A 738 -14.76 12.22 34.98
N SER A 739 -14.41 11.45 36.01
CA SER A 739 -13.64 11.89 37.18
C SER A 739 -12.51 10.89 37.46
N PRO A 740 -11.41 10.91 36.68
CA PRO A 740 -10.35 9.93 36.84
C PRO A 740 -9.58 10.14 38.14
N MET A 741 -9.30 9.02 38.83
CA MET A 741 -8.58 9.02 40.10
C MET A 741 -7.45 7.98 40.09
N VAL A 742 -6.33 8.32 40.72
CA VAL A 742 -5.22 7.42 41.02
C VAL A 742 -5.09 7.35 42.54
N GLY A 743 -5.42 6.20 43.13
CA GLY A 743 -5.72 6.12 44.56
C GLY A 743 -6.87 7.08 44.92
N ASP A 744 -6.62 7.92 45.93
CA ASP A 744 -7.60 8.92 46.38
C ASP A 744 -7.38 10.32 45.75
N GLN A 745 -6.58 10.42 44.67
CA GLN A 745 -6.24 11.70 44.06
C GLN A 745 -6.89 11.88 42.69
N ALA A 746 -7.53 13.02 42.49
CA ALA A 746 -8.05 13.43 41.19
C ALA A 746 -6.91 13.74 40.22
N VAL A 747 -7.02 13.22 39.00
CA VAL A 747 -6.02 13.42 37.95
C VAL A 747 -6.66 13.95 36.67
N SER A 748 -5.83 14.44 35.74
CA SER A 748 -6.20 14.66 34.35
C SER A 748 -5.18 13.96 33.45
N LEU A 749 -5.64 13.46 32.30
CA LEU A 749 -4.81 12.69 31.38
C LEU A 749 -4.73 13.37 30.02
N GLU A 750 -3.52 13.44 29.46
CA GLU A 750 -3.26 13.88 28.09
C GLU A 750 -2.45 12.80 27.37
N THR A 751 -2.86 12.44 26.14
CA THR A 751 -2.13 11.48 25.32
C THR A 751 -1.52 12.17 24.11
N THR A 752 -0.21 12.01 23.91
CA THR A 752 0.53 12.60 22.78
C THR A 752 1.37 11.53 22.08
N PRO A 753 1.44 11.51 20.73
CA PRO A 753 2.25 10.54 20.01
C PRO A 753 3.75 10.76 20.24
N ILE A 754 4.52 9.67 20.28
CA ILE A 754 5.99 9.70 20.22
C ILE A 754 6.36 9.52 18.75
N GLN A 755 6.99 10.54 18.16
CA GLN A 755 7.45 10.48 16.78
C GLN A 755 8.97 10.53 16.72
N ASP A 756 9.55 9.73 15.85
CA ASP A 756 10.95 9.81 15.50
C ASP A 756 11.24 11.22 14.92
N PRO A 757 12.18 11.99 15.49
CA PRO A 757 12.46 13.34 15.02
C PRO A 757 13.12 13.39 13.63
N GLN A 758 13.72 12.29 13.15
CA GLN A 758 14.39 12.24 11.86
C GLN A 758 13.44 11.89 10.71
N ASN A 759 12.51 10.97 10.93
CA ASN A 759 11.66 10.42 9.86
C ASN A 759 10.15 10.53 10.13
N GLY A 760 9.73 11.01 11.31
CA GLY A 760 8.34 11.17 11.69
C GLY A 760 7.59 9.87 12.00
N MET A 761 8.29 8.72 12.05
CA MET A 761 7.67 7.43 12.34
C MET A 761 7.09 7.41 13.75
N LEU A 762 5.85 6.91 13.88
CA LEU A 762 5.20 6.73 15.18
C LEU A 762 5.87 5.59 15.97
N GLN A 763 6.45 5.92 17.12
CA GLN A 763 7.20 5.03 17.99
C GLN A 763 6.44 4.64 19.27
N GLY A 764 5.21 5.14 19.46
CA GLY A 764 4.37 4.86 20.64
C GLY A 764 3.58 6.09 21.09
N HIS A 765 3.09 6.07 22.32
CA HIS A 765 2.40 7.22 22.94
C HIS A 765 2.96 7.53 24.33
N ARG A 766 2.94 8.82 24.65
CA ARG A 766 3.12 9.34 25.99
C ARG A 766 1.76 9.67 26.59
N VAL A 767 1.47 9.13 27.77
CA VAL A 767 0.32 9.47 28.60
C VAL A 767 0.82 10.30 29.78
N ARG A 768 0.49 11.58 29.79
CA ARG A 768 0.76 12.50 30.90
C ARG A 768 -0.38 12.44 31.89
N ILE A 769 -0.06 12.15 33.15
CA ILE A 769 -1.00 12.15 34.28
C ILE A 769 -0.66 13.35 35.16
N THR A 770 -1.54 14.34 35.20
CA THR A 770 -1.38 15.54 36.03
C THR A 770 -2.27 15.43 37.26
N PHE A 771 -1.68 15.57 38.46
CA PHE A 771 -2.42 15.51 39.71
C PHE A 771 -3.07 16.86 39.99
N VAL A 772 -4.40 16.87 40.16
CA VAL A 772 -5.18 18.10 40.32
C VAL A 772 -5.20 18.49 41.80
N ASN A 773 -4.76 19.71 42.11
CA ASN A 773 -4.90 20.27 43.46
C ASN A 773 -6.31 20.84 43.62
N HIS A 774 -7.04 20.37 44.62
CA HIS A 774 -8.23 21.07 45.08
C HIS A 774 -7.82 22.15 46.08
N ASP A 775 -8.24 23.39 45.82
CA ASP A 775 -8.06 24.53 46.74
C ASP A 775 -8.50 24.14 48.15
N GLY A 776 -7.58 24.21 49.11
CA GLY A 776 -7.82 23.93 50.54
C GLY A 776 -7.32 22.58 51.07
N MET A 777 -6.83 21.67 50.23
CA MET A 777 -6.10 20.48 50.69
C MET A 777 -4.58 20.70 50.68
N SER A 778 -3.89 20.05 51.61
CA SER A 778 -2.41 20.06 51.68
C SER A 778 -1.80 19.70 50.32
N PRO A 779 -0.64 20.27 49.96
CA PRO A 779 0.00 20.00 48.68
C PRO A 779 0.16 18.49 48.47
N PRO A 780 0.06 18.01 47.23
CA PRO A 780 0.19 16.60 46.92
C PRO A 780 1.49 16.10 47.52
N ARG A 781 1.48 14.89 48.11
CA ARG A 781 2.64 14.26 48.75
C ARG A 781 3.76 13.88 47.76
N HIS A 782 3.78 14.46 46.56
CA HIS A 782 4.59 14.06 45.43
C HIS A 782 5.61 15.16 45.11
N GLU A 783 6.85 14.75 44.81
CA GLU A 783 7.90 15.66 44.33
C GLU A 783 7.56 16.28 42.96
N HIS A 784 6.66 15.66 42.20
CA HIS A 784 6.29 16.07 40.84
C HIS A 784 4.78 16.33 40.72
N SER A 785 4.40 17.41 40.04
CA SER A 785 2.99 17.75 39.74
C SER A 785 2.36 16.85 38.67
N HIS A 786 3.17 16.07 37.97
CA HIS A 786 2.75 15.14 36.93
C HIS A 786 3.72 13.95 36.80
N LYS A 787 3.23 12.88 36.17
CA LYS A 787 4.03 11.72 35.72
C LYS A 787 3.78 11.50 34.23
N ASP A 788 4.83 11.16 33.49
CA ASP A 788 4.72 10.82 32.07
C ASP A 788 4.98 9.30 31.90
N ILE A 789 3.98 8.58 31.40
CA ILE A 789 4.09 7.17 31.02
C ILE A 789 4.33 7.07 29.52
N TYR A 790 5.45 6.49 29.12
CA TYR A 790 5.81 6.24 27.74
C TYR A 790 5.55 4.77 27.39
N LEU A 791 4.58 4.54 26.52
CA LEU A 791 4.25 3.23 25.96
C LEU A 791 5.01 3.05 24.64
N LEU A 792 6.23 2.53 24.72
CA LEU A 792 7.07 2.32 23.54
C LEU A 792 6.49 1.19 22.69
N GLY A 793 6.23 1.47 21.42
CA GLY A 793 5.49 0.57 20.53
C GLY A 793 4.04 0.29 20.95
N ASP A 794 3.47 1.04 21.91
CA ASP A 794 2.15 0.80 22.49
C ASP A 794 1.93 -0.65 22.93
N SER A 795 2.91 -1.20 23.67
CA SER A 795 2.88 -2.57 24.22
C SER A 795 2.93 -3.70 23.17
N MET A 796 3.11 -3.35 21.89
CA MET A 796 3.46 -4.31 20.84
C MET A 796 4.95 -4.66 20.88
N PRO A 797 5.39 -5.76 20.24
CA PRO A 797 6.78 -6.17 20.31
C PRO A 797 7.65 -5.15 19.58
N ILE A 798 8.51 -4.47 20.34
CA ILE A 798 9.16 -3.22 19.94
C ILE A 798 10.18 -3.40 18.82
N ASN A 799 10.80 -4.58 18.72
CA ASN A 799 11.80 -4.89 17.70
C ASN A 799 11.22 -4.82 16.27
N PHE A 800 9.93 -5.09 16.08
CA PHE A 800 9.26 -4.98 14.78
C PHE A 800 8.91 -3.55 14.36
N LEU A 801 9.12 -2.54 15.22
CA LEU A 801 9.09 -1.14 14.77
C LEU A 801 10.28 -0.81 13.84
N TYR A 802 11.34 -1.61 13.91
CA TYR A 802 12.57 -1.44 13.15
C TYR A 802 12.83 -2.70 12.32
N TYR A 803 14.07 -3.20 12.29
CA TYR A 803 14.50 -4.29 11.44
C TYR A 803 14.20 -5.70 11.98
N GLY A 804 13.71 -5.83 13.22
CA GLY A 804 13.53 -7.15 13.85
C GLY A 804 14.83 -7.92 14.03
N VAL A 805 14.75 -9.25 13.94
CA VAL A 805 15.92 -10.15 13.99
C VAL A 805 16.65 -10.12 12.62
N PRO A 806 17.99 -10.05 12.59
CA PRO A 806 18.74 -10.04 11.33
C PRO A 806 18.49 -11.26 10.44
N ALA A 807 18.49 -11.03 9.12
CA ALA A 807 18.26 -12.07 8.11
C ALA A 807 19.20 -13.27 8.23
N GLU A 808 20.47 -13.06 8.63
CA GLU A 808 21.45 -14.14 8.82
C GLU A 808 20.99 -15.20 9.83
N VAL A 809 20.30 -14.76 10.88
CA VAL A 809 19.77 -15.64 11.93
C VAL A 809 18.43 -16.22 11.49
N VAL A 810 17.57 -15.39 10.92
CA VAL A 810 16.24 -15.82 10.44
C VAL A 810 16.34 -16.85 9.29
N ASP A 811 17.38 -16.79 8.47
CA ASP A 811 17.70 -17.79 7.44
C ASP A 811 17.78 -19.20 8.03
N GLY A 812 18.54 -19.39 9.12
CA GLY A 812 18.63 -20.68 9.80
C GLY A 812 17.28 -21.16 10.37
N VAL A 813 16.46 -20.23 10.86
CA VAL A 813 15.12 -20.56 11.40
C VAL A 813 14.18 -21.01 10.27
N PHE A 814 14.15 -20.30 9.14
CA PHE A 814 13.33 -20.70 8.00
C PHE A 814 13.86 -21.94 7.29
N GLU A 815 15.17 -22.19 7.31
CA GLU A 815 15.75 -23.46 6.85
C GLU A 815 15.22 -24.65 7.64
N GLU A 816 15.18 -24.56 8.98
CA GLU A 816 14.63 -25.61 9.84
C GLU A 816 13.13 -25.81 9.59
N LEU A 817 12.36 -24.72 9.51
CA LEU A 817 10.92 -24.78 9.23
C LEU A 817 10.64 -25.41 7.86
N PHE A 818 11.40 -25.01 6.83
CA PHE A 818 11.24 -25.54 5.47
C PHE A 818 11.54 -27.04 5.42
N CYS A 819 12.64 -27.48 6.04
CA CYS A 819 12.99 -28.90 6.14
C CYS A 819 11.89 -29.70 6.84
N LEU A 820 11.37 -29.16 7.94
CA LEU A 820 10.32 -29.81 8.73
C LEU A 820 9.03 -29.94 7.93
N VAL A 821 8.57 -28.86 7.30
CA VAL A 821 7.36 -28.85 6.46
C VAL A 821 7.46 -29.88 5.34
N CYS A 822 8.53 -29.84 4.55
CA CYS A 822 8.67 -30.75 3.42
C CYS A 822 8.78 -32.21 3.86
N SER A 823 9.59 -32.49 4.88
CA SER A 823 9.85 -33.88 5.31
C SER A 823 8.68 -34.49 6.05
N ALA A 824 8.01 -33.72 6.93
CA ALA A 824 6.85 -34.21 7.67
C ALA A 824 5.69 -34.60 6.73
N THR A 825 5.51 -33.88 5.62
CA THR A 825 4.45 -34.23 4.64
C THR A 825 4.66 -35.60 3.98
N GLU A 826 5.91 -36.00 3.74
CA GLU A 826 6.24 -37.33 3.21
C GLU A 826 6.04 -38.41 4.26
N VAL A 827 6.49 -38.17 5.49
CA VAL A 827 6.31 -39.12 6.59
C VAL A 827 4.82 -39.36 6.88
N LEU A 828 3.98 -38.33 6.79
CA LEU A 828 2.53 -38.45 6.96
C LEU A 828 1.82 -39.23 5.84
N LYS A 829 2.42 -39.39 4.66
CA LYS A 829 1.88 -40.23 3.57
C LYS A 829 1.99 -41.72 3.90
N HIS A 830 3.01 -42.13 4.66
CA HIS A 830 3.23 -43.50 5.11
C HIS A 830 2.48 -43.70 6.43
N ALA A 831 1.16 -43.92 6.33
CA ALA A 831 0.25 -43.98 7.48
C ALA A 831 0.73 -44.97 8.57
N GLY A 832 0.92 -44.47 9.80
CA GLY A 832 1.20 -45.31 10.97
C GLY A 832 2.04 -44.65 12.08
N ASP A 833 2.88 -43.65 11.74
CA ASP A 833 3.95 -43.23 12.65
C ASP A 833 3.68 -41.96 13.48
N TYR A 834 2.62 -41.18 13.22
CA TYR A 834 2.37 -39.89 13.89
C TYR A 834 0.91 -39.75 14.36
N PRO A 835 0.53 -40.32 15.52
CA PRO A 835 -0.71 -39.98 16.22
C PRO A 835 -0.82 -38.46 16.47
N PRO A 836 -2.04 -37.92 16.64
CA PRO A 836 -2.25 -36.53 17.02
C PRO A 836 -1.57 -36.17 18.35
N ASP A 837 -0.43 -35.49 18.25
CA ASP A 837 0.39 -35.03 19.37
C ASP A 837 1.27 -33.86 18.89
N ILE A 838 2.02 -33.25 19.81
CA ILE A 838 2.95 -32.17 19.51
C ILE A 838 4.36 -32.72 19.26
N TYR A 839 4.85 -32.53 18.05
CA TYR A 839 6.18 -32.94 17.59
C TYR A 839 7.11 -31.73 17.48
N ALA A 840 7.99 -31.58 18.46
CA ALA A 840 8.90 -30.46 18.59
C ALA A 840 10.34 -30.86 18.20
N VAL A 841 10.92 -30.09 17.27
CA VAL A 841 12.31 -30.24 16.83
C VAL A 841 13.24 -30.09 18.03
N ASP A 842 14.24 -30.97 18.08
CA ASP A 842 15.22 -31.13 19.16
C ASP A 842 14.67 -31.65 20.50
N VAL A 843 13.36 -31.83 20.63
CA VAL A 843 12.73 -32.41 21.82
C VAL A 843 12.39 -33.88 21.58
N ASN A 844 11.50 -34.16 20.62
CA ASN A 844 11.04 -35.51 20.31
C ASN A 844 11.22 -35.89 18.83
N ILE A 845 11.54 -34.93 17.97
CA ILE A 845 11.88 -35.14 16.55
C ILE A 845 13.14 -34.36 16.15
N ASP A 846 13.75 -34.71 15.03
CA ASP A 846 14.72 -33.84 14.35
C ASP A 846 14.03 -32.89 13.35
N LYS A 847 14.81 -32.03 12.68
CA LYS A 847 14.29 -31.06 11.70
C LYS A 847 13.75 -31.69 10.41
N TYR A 848 13.93 -32.99 10.21
CA TYR A 848 13.31 -33.76 9.12
C TYR A 848 12.06 -34.50 9.60
N GLY A 849 11.60 -34.20 10.82
CA GLY A 849 10.43 -34.81 11.41
C GLY A 849 10.69 -36.19 11.99
N VAL A 850 11.89 -36.76 11.90
CA VAL A 850 12.18 -38.13 12.34
C VAL A 850 12.19 -38.20 13.86
N ARG A 851 11.42 -39.13 14.45
CA ARG A 851 11.36 -39.36 15.90
C ARG A 851 12.74 -39.71 16.45
N ARG A 852 13.13 -39.02 17.51
CA ARG A 852 14.30 -39.41 18.30
C ARG A 852 13.96 -40.70 19.04
N ARG A 853 14.79 -41.74 18.87
CA ARG A 853 14.67 -42.94 19.70
C ARG A 853 14.97 -42.53 21.16
N PRO A 854 14.15 -42.99 22.12
CA PRO A 854 14.32 -42.64 23.53
C PRO A 854 15.68 -43.04 24.09
#